data_AF-A0AAV8FGG5-F1
#
_entry.id   AF-A0AAV8FGG5-F1
#
_cell.length_a   1.000
_cell.length_b   1.000
_cell.length_c   1.000
_cell.angle_alpha   90.00
_cell.angle_beta   90.00
_cell.angle_gamma   90.00
#
_symmetry.space_group_name_H-M   'P 1'
#
loop_
_entity.id
_entity.type
_entity.pdbx_description
1 polymer ?
#
loop_
_entity_poly.entity_id
_entity_poly.type
_entity_poly.pdbx_seq_one_letter_code
_entity_poly.pdbx_strand_id
1 'polypeptide(L)'
;MSAQHEDEILPPLPRSPSAILSDVQLRIVTGGKPAANGIALRHNPTSNDVSNQINGTLGGATEVENTIHSSPSCDDYRKNMATIISEYFSTGDVLLAASELVDLGVEEQHHYFVKKLVSMSMDRRDKEKEMASVLLSSLYNDTLTPSHIKLGFMNLLESVEDLSVDIPNAVDLLAIFIARAVVDDILPPVFLARARGSLSGNSKGMEALQVAEKSYLSVPHHAEVVAGKWGGSTHTGVEEVKKKISDLLSEFTEGGDVAEACRCVRELGLPFYHHEVVKRALTIAVEKPQTEALVLNFLEKSVQDCLISTSQIAKGFSRISENLDDLTLDVPSAKTTFEHLLQKAITAGWIENLNPNSISSDESSKEEKITLKRYKEECVKIIKEYFLSDDVPELIRSLEELRAPLFNPIFLKRLITIAMDRKDREKEMASALLSSLSMELFSSDDVVKGFVMLLRSVEDTTLDILDAPKQLALFLARAVVDEVLVPLNLDEISKKLRPNSVGSETAHMARVLLSARHAGERILRCWGGGTGWQVEDAKDKVAKLLEEYAAGGELREACRCIRDIARPFFNHEVVKKALVMAMEKKIDSLMLDLLEECFDQGLITINQMSKGFSRVREALEDLSLDVPNAAEKYGEYLEYALKHNWVLPAIVDAAT
;
A
#
# COMPACT_ATOMS: atom_id res chain seq x y z
N MET A 1 -7.31 -78.31 3.02
CA MET A 1 -5.90 -78.07 3.41
C MET A 1 -5.90 -76.84 4.29
N SER A 2 -5.20 -76.87 5.42
CA SER A 2 -5.35 -75.87 6.50
C SER A 2 -4.09 -75.03 6.65
N ALA A 3 -4.25 -73.72 6.76
CA ALA A 3 -3.31 -72.74 7.33
C ALA A 3 -4.18 -71.52 7.72
N GLN A 4 -4.50 -71.36 9.01
CA GLN A 4 -3.83 -70.45 9.94
C GLN A 4 -4.15 -68.97 9.67
N HIS A 5 -5.06 -68.41 10.48
CA HIS A 5 -5.14 -66.98 10.77
C HIS A 5 -4.15 -66.65 11.89
N GLU A 6 -3.42 -65.56 11.75
CA GLU A 6 -2.74 -64.89 12.86
C GLU A 6 -3.38 -63.51 13.04
N ASP A 7 -3.88 -63.26 14.26
CA ASP A 7 -4.40 -61.95 14.69
C ASP A 7 -3.21 -61.10 15.17
N GLU A 8 -2.88 -60.03 14.44
CA GLU A 8 -1.83 -59.10 14.86
C GLU A 8 -2.41 -57.97 15.73
N ILE A 9 -1.99 -57.95 17.00
CA ILE A 9 -2.55 -57.05 18.03
C ILE A 9 -1.86 -55.68 17.97
N LEU A 10 -2.61 -54.65 17.60
CA LEU A 10 -2.17 -53.24 17.67
C LEU A 10 -1.85 -52.82 19.13
N PRO A 11 -0.71 -52.16 19.40
CA PRO A 11 -0.40 -51.62 20.71
C PRO A 11 -1.25 -50.37 21.04
N PRO A 12 -1.50 -50.09 22.33
CA PRO A 12 -2.37 -48.98 22.73
C PRO A 12 -1.71 -47.61 22.54
N LEU A 13 -2.51 -46.63 22.10
CA LEU A 13 -2.12 -45.22 21.96
C LEU A 13 -1.59 -44.62 23.28
N PRO A 14 -0.55 -43.78 23.24
CA PRO A 14 -0.04 -43.08 24.42
C PRO A 14 -1.08 -42.07 24.96
N ARG A 15 -1.16 -41.95 26.28
CA ARG A 15 -2.11 -41.08 27.00
C ARG A 15 -1.69 -39.61 26.93
N SER A 16 -2.65 -38.68 27.05
CA SER A 16 -2.37 -37.24 26.93
C SER A 16 -1.57 -36.67 28.13
N PRO A 17 -0.84 -35.54 27.96
CA PRO A 17 0.13 -35.04 28.95
C PRO A 17 -0.48 -34.32 30.17
N SER A 18 -1.73 -34.58 30.55
CA SER A 18 -2.45 -33.81 31.59
C SER A 18 -2.43 -34.44 32.99
N ALA A 19 -1.59 -35.46 33.23
CA ALA A 19 -1.47 -36.10 34.54
C ALA A 19 -0.06 -36.65 34.80
N ILE A 20 0.82 -35.80 35.34
CA ILE A 20 1.92 -36.10 36.29
C ILE A 20 2.56 -34.75 36.64
N LEU A 21 2.47 -34.37 37.92
CA LEU A 21 3.25 -33.39 38.72
C LEU A 21 2.35 -32.72 39.78
N SER A 22 1.85 -33.56 40.69
CA SER A 22 1.62 -33.16 42.08
C SER A 22 2.71 -33.80 42.94
N ASP A 23 3.07 -33.13 44.02
CA ASP A 23 3.89 -33.60 45.15
C ASP A 23 5.37 -33.97 44.90
N VAL A 24 6.24 -32.95 44.95
CA VAL A 24 7.43 -33.02 45.84
C VAL A 24 7.57 -31.73 46.65
N GLN A 25 7.45 -31.88 47.97
CA GLN A 25 7.72 -30.91 49.03
C GLN A 25 8.90 -29.95 48.80
N LEU A 26 8.68 -28.66 49.06
CA LEU A 26 9.72 -27.74 49.56
C LEU A 26 9.20 -26.91 50.73
N ARG A 27 10.07 -26.62 51.69
CA ARG A 27 9.71 -26.30 53.09
C ARG A 27 9.24 -24.86 53.27
N ILE A 28 8.22 -24.71 54.13
CA ILE A 28 7.82 -23.44 54.73
C ILE A 28 8.92 -22.93 55.67
N VAL A 29 9.27 -21.65 55.56
CA VAL A 29 9.91 -20.87 56.63
C VAL A 29 8.98 -19.71 56.98
N THR A 30 8.56 -19.64 58.24
CA THR A 30 7.58 -18.67 58.74
C THR A 30 8.22 -17.43 59.35
N GLY A 31 7.68 -16.25 59.02
CA GLY A 31 7.45 -15.19 60.01
C GLY A 31 8.50 -14.08 60.14
N GLY A 32 8.06 -12.83 59.89
CA GLY A 32 8.70 -11.59 60.31
C GLY A 32 7.65 -10.48 60.37
N LYS A 33 7.37 -9.93 61.57
CA LYS A 33 6.34 -8.88 61.78
C LYS A 33 6.86 -7.50 61.35
N PRO A 34 5.99 -6.59 60.86
CA PRO A 34 6.27 -5.15 60.87
C PRO A 34 6.15 -4.60 62.29
N ALA A 35 7.01 -3.65 62.66
CA ALA A 35 6.92 -2.93 63.93
C ALA A 35 5.97 -1.74 63.80
N ALA A 36 4.94 -1.68 64.65
CA ALA A 36 4.11 -0.50 64.81
C ALA A 36 4.76 0.49 65.78
N ASN A 37 4.72 1.78 65.45
CA ASN A 37 4.81 2.87 66.41
C ASN A 37 3.82 3.95 65.96
N GLY A 38 2.62 3.92 66.52
CA GLY A 38 1.65 5.00 66.37
C GLY A 38 1.72 5.96 67.56
N ILE A 39 1.50 7.24 67.30
CA ILE A 39 0.95 8.17 68.29
C ILE A 39 -0.25 8.84 67.62
N ALA A 40 -1.39 8.87 68.33
CA ALA A 40 -2.65 9.45 67.89
C ALA A 40 -3.06 10.60 68.84
N LEU A 41 -4.26 11.16 68.62
CA LEU A 41 -4.90 12.30 69.32
C LEU A 41 -4.36 13.67 68.81
N ARG A 42 -5.14 14.75 68.61
CA ARG A 42 -6.59 15.08 68.58
C ARG A 42 -6.71 16.44 67.83
N HIS A 43 -7.85 16.95 67.34
CA HIS A 43 -9.28 16.57 67.45
C HIS A 43 -10.04 16.99 66.15
N ASN A 44 -11.37 17.11 66.19
CA ASN A 44 -12.24 17.65 65.11
C ASN A 44 -13.29 18.63 65.72
N PRO A 45 -14.28 19.18 64.98
CA PRO A 45 -14.27 20.39 64.14
C PRO A 45 -15.15 21.55 64.71
N THR A 46 -15.36 22.63 63.95
CA THR A 46 -16.55 23.50 64.08
C THR A 46 -17.02 24.05 62.73
N SER A 47 -18.34 24.09 62.54
CA SER A 47 -19.05 24.62 61.37
C SER A 47 -19.40 26.11 61.51
N ASN A 48 -19.72 26.79 60.40
CA ASN A 48 -21.08 27.31 60.14
C ASN A 48 -21.14 28.15 58.85
N ASP A 49 -22.20 27.94 58.07
CA ASP A 49 -22.68 28.88 57.06
C ASP A 49 -23.18 30.18 57.70
N VAL A 50 -22.95 31.32 57.03
CA VAL A 50 -23.93 32.42 56.92
C VAL A 50 -23.74 33.11 55.57
N SER A 51 -24.80 33.13 54.74
CA SER A 51 -24.88 33.97 53.53
C SER A 51 -25.25 35.41 53.88
N ASN A 52 -24.72 36.41 53.17
CA ASN A 52 -25.41 37.71 53.04
C ASN A 52 -24.98 38.50 51.80
N GLN A 53 -25.96 39.08 51.10
CA GLN A 53 -25.78 39.95 49.93
C GLN A 53 -25.70 41.42 50.36
N ILE A 54 -24.83 42.23 49.72
CA ILE A 54 -24.99 43.68 49.61
C ILE A 54 -24.51 44.15 48.21
N ASN A 55 -25.31 44.99 47.54
CA ASN A 55 -25.02 45.61 46.24
C ASN A 55 -24.10 46.84 46.36
N GLY A 56 -23.34 47.20 45.30
CA GLY A 56 -22.91 48.60 45.13
C GLY A 56 -21.74 48.96 44.21
N THR A 57 -22.05 49.28 42.94
CA THR A 57 -21.47 50.41 42.17
C THR A 57 -20.12 50.30 41.43
N LEU A 58 -20.22 50.49 40.11
CA LEU A 58 -19.27 50.86 39.03
C LEU A 58 -17.79 51.15 39.36
N GLY A 59 -16.91 50.49 38.60
CA GLY A 59 -15.56 50.92 38.22
C GLY A 59 -15.02 49.97 37.14
N GLY A 60 -14.67 50.47 35.94
CA GLY A 60 -14.48 49.63 34.76
C GLY A 60 -13.03 49.27 34.38
N ALA A 61 -12.93 48.62 33.22
CA ALA A 61 -11.75 48.24 32.42
C ALA A 61 -11.26 46.77 32.51
N THR A 62 -11.30 46.13 31.33
CA THR A 62 -10.55 44.93 30.92
C THR A 62 -10.75 43.65 31.74
N GLU A 63 -11.83 42.93 31.42
CA GLU A 63 -11.88 41.48 31.60
C GLU A 63 -10.86 40.82 30.66
N VAL A 64 -9.86 40.15 31.25
CA VAL A 64 -9.19 39.05 30.57
C VAL A 64 -10.06 37.83 30.87
N GLU A 65 -10.86 37.38 29.91
CA GLU A 65 -11.60 36.12 30.03
C GLU A 65 -10.60 34.96 30.10
N ASN A 66 -10.23 34.58 31.33
CA ASN A 66 -9.70 33.27 31.61
C ASN A 66 -10.83 32.27 31.38
N THR A 67 -10.95 31.77 30.15
CA THR A 67 -11.83 30.66 29.81
C THR A 67 -11.37 29.44 30.58
N ILE A 68 -12.00 29.19 31.74
CA ILE A 68 -11.85 27.94 32.47
C ILE A 68 -12.44 26.86 31.56
N HIS A 69 -11.56 26.12 30.87
CA HIS A 69 -11.95 24.96 30.09
C HIS A 69 -12.51 23.90 31.04
N SER A 70 -13.82 23.93 31.27
CA SER A 70 -14.53 22.81 31.89
C SER A 70 -14.33 21.61 30.98
N SER A 71 -13.71 20.55 31.49
CA SER A 71 -13.63 19.26 30.80
C SER A 71 -15.03 18.87 30.31
N PRO A 72 -15.23 18.52 29.02
CA PRO A 72 -16.56 18.21 28.50
C PRO A 72 -17.20 17.07 29.29
N SER A 73 -18.53 17.13 29.45
CA SER A 73 -19.25 16.01 30.09
C SER A 73 -19.02 14.73 29.29
N CYS A 74 -19.06 13.57 29.95
CA CYS A 74 -18.96 12.27 29.27
C CYS A 74 -20.04 12.12 28.18
N ASP A 75 -21.21 12.72 28.37
CA ASP A 75 -22.29 12.71 27.37
C ASP A 75 -22.07 13.70 26.23
N ASP A 76 -21.44 14.85 26.48
CA ASP A 76 -21.04 15.80 25.42
C ASP A 76 -19.95 15.21 24.54
N TYR A 77 -18.94 14.57 25.14
CA TYR A 77 -17.88 13.85 24.42
C TYR A 77 -18.46 12.73 23.53
N ARG A 78 -19.38 11.92 24.05
CA ARG A 78 -20.10 10.89 23.28
C ARG A 78 -20.90 11.45 22.11
N LYS A 79 -21.56 12.59 22.31
CA LYS A 79 -22.33 13.27 21.27
C LYS A 79 -21.42 13.82 20.18
N ASN A 80 -20.32 14.47 20.56
CA ASN A 80 -19.37 15.06 19.62
C ASN A 80 -18.66 13.99 18.79
N MET A 81 -18.22 12.88 19.38
CA MET A 81 -17.70 11.73 18.63
C MET A 81 -18.71 11.23 17.58
N ALA A 82 -19.99 11.14 17.93
CA ALA A 82 -21.02 10.69 16.98
C ALA A 82 -21.25 11.70 15.83
N THR A 83 -21.05 13.00 16.08
CA THR A 83 -21.02 14.04 15.03
C THR A 83 -19.85 13.82 14.09
N ILE A 84 -18.60 13.78 14.60
CA ILE A 84 -17.36 13.60 13.82
C ILE A 84 -17.46 12.35 12.93
N ILE A 85 -17.91 11.22 13.50
CA ILE A 85 -18.07 9.96 12.75
C ILE A 85 -19.15 10.10 11.65
N SER A 86 -20.25 10.82 11.90
CA SER A 86 -21.32 11.00 10.93
C SER A 86 -20.94 11.95 9.80
N GLU A 87 -20.17 13.00 10.12
CA GLU A 87 -19.58 13.91 9.15
C GLU A 87 -18.56 13.17 8.28
N TYR A 88 -17.64 12.43 8.89
CA TYR A 88 -16.68 11.59 8.19
C TYR A 88 -17.33 10.58 7.23
N PHE A 89 -18.39 9.86 7.63
CA PHE A 89 -19.10 8.96 6.71
C PHE A 89 -19.77 9.68 5.51
N SER A 90 -20.02 10.99 5.64
CA SER A 90 -20.61 11.83 4.61
C SER A 90 -19.55 12.44 3.69
N THR A 91 -18.42 12.93 4.23
CA THR A 91 -17.36 13.65 3.50
C THR A 91 -16.21 12.76 3.04
N GLY A 92 -15.85 11.75 3.83
CA GLY A 92 -14.62 10.95 3.68
C GLY A 92 -13.34 11.67 4.12
N ASP A 93 -13.44 12.85 4.75
CA ASP A 93 -12.27 13.64 5.13
C ASP A 93 -11.61 13.11 6.41
N VAL A 94 -10.52 12.37 6.22
CA VAL A 94 -9.69 11.80 7.29
C VAL A 94 -8.98 12.88 8.10
N LEU A 95 -8.54 13.99 7.47
CA LEU A 95 -7.76 15.03 8.13
C LEU A 95 -8.65 15.90 9.02
N LEU A 96 -9.85 16.23 8.55
CA LEU A 96 -10.86 16.89 9.37
C LEU A 96 -11.22 16.02 10.58
N ALA A 97 -11.54 14.74 10.36
CA ALA A 97 -11.86 13.81 11.44
C ALA A 97 -10.71 13.62 12.44
N ALA A 98 -9.45 13.67 12.00
CA ALA A 98 -8.27 13.65 12.86
C ALA A 98 -8.17 14.90 13.73
N SER A 99 -8.25 16.09 13.12
CA SER A 99 -8.16 17.38 13.83
C SER A 99 -9.30 17.56 14.83
N GLU A 100 -10.54 17.30 14.45
CA GLU A 100 -11.69 17.39 15.36
C GLU A 100 -11.59 16.41 16.53
N LEU A 101 -11.04 15.20 16.32
CA LEU A 101 -10.83 14.22 17.38
C LEU A 101 -9.75 14.68 18.38
N VAL A 102 -8.67 15.32 17.91
CA VAL A 102 -7.64 15.94 18.77
C VAL A 102 -8.23 17.12 19.55
N ASP A 103 -9.02 17.97 18.88
CA ASP A 103 -9.63 19.17 19.47
C ASP A 103 -10.68 18.85 20.58
N LEU A 104 -11.16 17.61 20.67
CA LEU A 104 -11.94 17.17 21.84
C LEU A 104 -11.13 17.17 23.14
N GLY A 105 -9.80 17.07 23.08
CA GLY A 105 -8.90 17.24 24.23
C GLY A 105 -8.98 16.14 25.30
N VAL A 106 -9.53 14.96 25.00
CA VAL A 106 -9.68 13.83 25.94
C VAL A 106 -9.05 12.55 25.38
N GLU A 107 -7.74 12.59 25.14
CA GLU A 107 -6.96 11.49 24.53
C GLU A 107 -7.17 10.13 25.22
N GLU A 108 -7.27 10.11 26.56
CA GLU A 108 -7.50 8.90 27.36
C GLU A 108 -8.78 8.14 26.94
N GLN A 109 -9.76 8.84 26.35
CA GLN A 109 -11.04 8.28 25.92
C GLN A 109 -11.11 7.95 24.42
N HIS A 110 -10.00 8.07 23.66
CA HIS A 110 -9.97 7.72 22.23
C HIS A 110 -10.29 6.23 21.95
N HIS A 111 -10.16 5.35 22.94
CA HIS A 111 -10.63 3.97 22.83
C HIS A 111 -12.17 3.85 22.71
N TYR A 112 -12.94 4.82 23.22
CA TYR A 112 -14.39 4.91 22.96
C TYR A 112 -14.69 5.35 21.53
N PHE A 113 -13.85 6.19 20.92
CA PHE A 113 -13.99 6.59 19.51
C PHE A 113 -13.89 5.35 18.60
N VAL A 114 -12.86 4.51 18.82
CA VAL A 114 -12.70 3.22 18.10
C VAL A 114 -13.96 2.36 18.20
N LYS A 115 -14.48 2.16 19.42
CA LYS A 115 -15.74 1.41 19.64
C LYS A 115 -16.93 2.06 18.93
N LYS A 116 -17.06 3.39 19.01
CA LYS A 116 -18.21 4.11 18.47
C LYS A 116 -18.21 4.13 16.94
N LEU A 117 -17.04 4.32 16.32
CA LEU A 117 -16.84 4.29 14.88
C LEU A 117 -17.23 2.93 14.30
N VAL A 118 -16.67 1.84 14.85
CA VAL A 118 -16.98 0.47 14.41
C VAL A 118 -18.47 0.16 14.60
N SER A 119 -19.03 0.37 15.79
CA SER A 119 -20.46 0.07 16.04
C SER A 119 -21.42 0.90 15.19
N MET A 120 -21.13 2.18 14.92
CA MET A 120 -21.93 3.02 14.01
C MET A 120 -21.83 2.60 12.54
N SER A 121 -20.76 1.89 12.14
CA SER A 121 -20.60 1.37 10.78
C SER A 121 -21.30 0.03 10.57
N MET A 122 -21.44 -0.80 11.62
CA MET A 122 -22.04 -2.14 11.54
C MET A 122 -23.50 -2.10 11.08
N ASP A 123 -24.24 -1.06 11.50
CA ASP A 123 -25.65 -0.80 11.16
C ASP A 123 -25.83 -0.04 9.82
N ARG A 124 -24.77 0.09 9.02
CA ARG A 124 -24.75 0.82 7.74
C ARG A 124 -24.38 -0.08 6.58
N ARG A 125 -24.19 0.48 5.37
CA ARG A 125 -23.79 -0.29 4.19
C ARG A 125 -22.30 -0.59 4.26
N ASP A 126 -21.81 -1.35 3.30
CA ASP A 126 -20.41 -1.80 3.31
C ASP A 126 -19.44 -0.64 3.07
N LYS A 127 -19.84 0.39 2.31
CA LYS A 127 -19.11 1.67 2.19
C LYS A 127 -18.72 2.22 3.57
N GLU A 128 -19.67 2.34 4.50
CA GLU A 128 -19.40 2.96 5.80
C GLU A 128 -18.55 2.05 6.72
N LYS A 129 -18.58 0.71 6.52
CA LYS A 129 -17.69 -0.24 7.22
C LYS A 129 -16.25 -0.17 6.71
N GLU A 130 -16.07 -0.06 5.39
CA GLU A 130 -14.76 0.15 4.77
C GLU A 130 -14.18 1.51 5.21
N MET A 131 -14.98 2.58 5.18
CA MET A 131 -14.57 3.90 5.69
C MET A 131 -14.15 3.83 7.17
N ALA A 132 -14.85 3.07 8.02
CA ALA A 132 -14.45 2.88 9.41
C ALA A 132 -13.06 2.19 9.54
N SER A 133 -12.77 1.17 8.72
CA SER A 133 -11.44 0.54 8.70
C SER A 133 -10.37 1.48 8.18
N VAL A 134 -10.63 2.19 7.07
CA VAL A 134 -9.70 3.18 6.51
C VAL A 134 -9.35 4.25 7.55
N LEU A 135 -10.35 4.82 8.24
CA LEU A 135 -10.12 5.82 9.27
C LEU A 135 -9.31 5.28 10.46
N LEU A 136 -9.62 4.08 10.96
CA LEU A 136 -8.81 3.46 12.03
C LEU A 136 -7.35 3.27 11.61
N SER A 137 -7.12 2.86 10.36
CA SER A 137 -5.79 2.65 9.79
C SER A 137 -5.04 3.95 9.50
N SER A 138 -5.73 5.02 9.10
CA SER A 138 -5.13 6.34 8.90
C SER A 138 -4.79 7.07 10.20
N LEU A 139 -5.62 6.93 11.25
CA LEU A 139 -5.37 7.57 12.55
C LEU A 139 -4.34 6.81 13.42
N TYR A 140 -3.98 5.58 13.06
CA TYR A 140 -3.09 4.74 13.86
C TYR A 140 -1.65 5.25 13.90
N ASN A 141 -1.07 5.31 15.10
CA ASN A 141 0.23 5.92 15.43
C ASN A 141 0.35 7.44 15.16
N ASP A 142 -0.73 8.11 14.79
CA ASP A 142 -0.84 9.57 14.75
C ASP A 142 -1.77 10.03 15.89
N THR A 143 -3.09 9.92 15.71
CA THR A 143 -4.11 10.28 16.72
C THR A 143 -4.51 9.11 17.65
N LEU A 144 -4.36 7.87 17.18
CA LEU A 144 -4.75 6.66 17.90
C LEU A 144 -3.53 5.80 18.25
N THR A 145 -3.27 5.65 19.55
CA THR A 145 -2.21 4.78 20.06
C THR A 145 -2.58 3.29 19.94
N PRO A 146 -1.61 2.36 19.91
CA PRO A 146 -1.88 0.92 19.98
C PRO A 146 -2.70 0.50 21.21
N SER A 147 -2.57 1.22 22.33
CA SER A 147 -3.44 1.05 23.51
C SER A 147 -4.89 1.43 23.23
N HIS A 148 -5.15 2.52 22.50
CA HIS A 148 -6.50 2.96 22.14
C HIS A 148 -7.19 1.95 21.22
N ILE A 149 -6.50 1.47 20.18
CA ILE A 149 -7.02 0.43 19.27
C ILE A 149 -7.32 -0.85 20.06
N LYS A 150 -6.34 -1.36 20.82
CA LYS A 150 -6.52 -2.59 21.63
C LYS A 150 -7.71 -2.50 22.58
N LEU A 151 -7.82 -1.40 23.33
CA LEU A 151 -8.90 -1.23 24.31
C LEU A 151 -10.26 -1.01 23.63
N GLY A 152 -10.29 -0.30 22.49
CA GLY A 152 -11.51 -0.16 21.69
C GLY A 152 -12.04 -1.51 21.19
N PHE A 153 -11.16 -2.38 20.68
CA PHE A 153 -11.53 -3.73 20.25
C PHE A 153 -11.92 -4.66 21.42
N MET A 154 -11.30 -4.54 22.61
CA MET A 154 -11.79 -5.22 23.81
C MET A 154 -13.20 -4.76 24.20
N ASN A 155 -13.43 -3.45 24.25
CA ASN A 155 -14.73 -2.89 24.61
C ASN A 155 -15.83 -3.22 23.57
N LEU A 156 -15.47 -3.52 22.31
CA LEU A 156 -16.39 -4.07 21.29
C LEU A 156 -16.70 -5.54 21.55
N LEU A 157 -15.70 -6.37 21.85
CA LEU A 157 -15.87 -7.78 22.19
C LEU A 157 -16.71 -8.01 23.44
N GLU A 158 -16.58 -7.13 24.44
CA GLU A 158 -17.38 -7.17 25.67
C GLU A 158 -18.84 -6.80 25.45
N SER A 159 -19.17 -5.91 24.49
CA SER A 159 -20.55 -5.50 24.22
C SER A 159 -21.13 -6.03 22.91
N VAL A 160 -20.50 -7.01 22.26
CA VAL A 160 -21.04 -7.58 21.01
C VAL A 160 -22.37 -8.32 21.26
N GLU A 161 -22.60 -8.76 22.49
CA GLU A 161 -23.86 -9.37 22.92
C GLU A 161 -25.00 -8.34 22.95
N ASP A 162 -24.77 -7.15 23.50
CA ASP A 162 -25.70 -6.02 23.44
C ASP A 162 -25.90 -5.52 21.99
N LEU A 163 -24.81 -5.35 21.23
CA LEU A 163 -24.86 -4.92 19.82
C LEU A 163 -25.64 -5.92 18.94
N SER A 164 -25.68 -7.19 19.31
CA SER A 164 -26.47 -8.22 18.61
C SER A 164 -27.99 -8.05 18.76
N VAL A 165 -28.46 -7.23 19.72
CA VAL A 165 -29.89 -6.95 19.90
C VAL A 165 -30.40 -6.08 18.75
N ASP A 166 -29.63 -5.05 18.38
CA ASP A 166 -29.96 -4.12 17.31
C ASP A 166 -29.44 -4.59 15.93
N ILE A 167 -28.30 -5.29 15.91
CA ILE A 167 -27.60 -5.70 14.68
C ILE A 167 -27.48 -7.24 14.64
N PRO A 168 -28.38 -7.96 13.93
CA PRO A 168 -28.44 -9.43 13.99
C PRO A 168 -27.13 -10.16 13.65
N ASN A 169 -26.29 -9.58 12.78
CA ASN A 169 -25.01 -10.16 12.34
C ASN A 169 -23.78 -9.51 13.03
N ALA A 170 -23.95 -8.88 14.20
CA ALA A 170 -22.87 -8.16 14.90
C ALA A 170 -21.61 -9.01 15.13
N VAL A 171 -21.77 -10.31 15.41
CA VAL A 171 -20.67 -11.26 15.65
C VAL A 171 -19.80 -11.44 14.41
N ASP A 172 -20.41 -11.71 13.25
CA ASP A 172 -19.69 -11.88 11.98
C ASP A 172 -19.05 -10.57 11.52
N LEU A 173 -19.75 -9.44 11.66
CA LEU A 173 -19.21 -8.12 11.33
C LEU A 173 -18.01 -7.76 12.22
N LEU A 174 -18.07 -8.04 13.53
CA LEU A 174 -16.95 -7.81 14.44
C LEU A 174 -15.78 -8.75 14.12
N ALA A 175 -16.04 -9.99 13.73
CA ALA A 175 -15.02 -10.93 13.29
C ALA A 175 -14.26 -10.42 12.05
N ILE A 176 -14.97 -9.84 11.08
CA ILE A 176 -14.35 -9.18 9.91
C ILE A 176 -13.56 -7.95 10.35
N PHE A 177 -14.08 -7.08 11.22
CA PHE A 177 -13.34 -5.91 11.73
C PHE A 177 -12.05 -6.30 12.45
N ILE A 178 -12.07 -7.34 13.28
CA ILE A 178 -10.88 -7.85 13.97
C ILE A 178 -9.86 -8.40 12.96
N ALA A 179 -10.31 -9.19 11.97
CA ALA A 179 -9.43 -9.69 10.93
C ALA A 179 -8.85 -8.55 10.07
N ARG A 180 -9.64 -7.53 9.73
CA ARG A 180 -9.21 -6.36 8.94
C ARG A 180 -8.18 -5.54 9.71
N ALA A 181 -8.41 -5.32 11.01
CA ALA A 181 -7.48 -4.62 11.90
C ALA A 181 -6.14 -5.37 12.10
N VAL A 182 -6.15 -6.71 12.01
CA VAL A 182 -4.92 -7.51 12.01
C VAL A 182 -4.19 -7.44 10.67
N VAL A 183 -4.93 -7.44 9.56
CA VAL A 183 -4.38 -7.29 8.19
C VAL A 183 -3.80 -5.90 7.94
N ASP A 184 -4.39 -4.85 8.52
CA ASP A 184 -3.90 -3.46 8.43
C ASP A 184 -2.78 -3.14 9.45
N ASP A 185 -2.24 -4.14 10.17
CA ASP A 185 -1.19 -4.00 11.20
C ASP A 185 -1.53 -3.04 12.38
N ILE A 186 -2.79 -2.61 12.51
CA ILE A 186 -3.26 -1.78 13.64
C ILE A 186 -3.54 -2.60 14.91
N LEU A 187 -3.68 -3.92 14.79
CA LEU A 187 -3.96 -4.84 15.88
C LEU A 187 -3.06 -6.09 15.74
N PRO A 188 -2.14 -6.39 16.68
CA PRO A 188 -1.19 -7.47 16.50
C PRO A 188 -1.86 -8.85 16.62
N PRO A 189 -1.47 -9.90 15.86
CA PRO A 189 -2.10 -11.23 15.92
C PRO A 189 -2.19 -11.85 17.34
N VAL A 190 -1.21 -11.56 18.21
CA VAL A 190 -1.22 -11.99 19.63
C VAL A 190 -2.38 -11.42 20.45
N PHE A 191 -3.09 -10.40 19.92
CA PHE A 191 -4.32 -9.86 20.50
C PHE A 191 -5.37 -10.95 20.71
N LEU A 192 -5.61 -11.83 19.71
CA LEU A 192 -6.69 -12.81 19.79
C LEU A 192 -6.49 -13.76 20.99
N ALA A 193 -5.26 -14.27 21.18
CA ALA A 193 -4.91 -15.11 22.31
C ALA A 193 -5.08 -14.39 23.66
N ARG A 194 -4.72 -13.09 23.75
CA ARG A 194 -4.86 -12.28 24.97
C ARG A 194 -6.32 -11.92 25.29
N ALA A 195 -7.10 -11.59 24.27
CA ALA A 195 -8.53 -11.29 24.40
C ALA A 195 -9.32 -12.53 24.85
N ARG A 196 -8.99 -13.73 24.32
CA ARG A 196 -9.56 -15.01 24.78
C ARG A 196 -9.39 -15.23 26.29
N GLY A 197 -8.25 -14.84 26.86
CA GLY A 197 -8.00 -14.96 28.31
C GLY A 197 -8.78 -13.99 29.19
N SER A 198 -9.48 -13.00 28.62
CA SER A 198 -10.22 -11.96 29.34
C SER A 198 -11.75 -12.09 29.20
N LEU A 199 -12.23 -12.96 28.31
CA LEU A 199 -13.65 -13.16 27.99
C LEU A 199 -14.16 -14.49 28.55
N SER A 200 -15.46 -14.56 28.87
CA SER A 200 -16.08 -15.83 29.30
C SER A 200 -16.17 -16.84 28.14
N GLY A 201 -15.97 -18.13 28.44
CA GLY A 201 -15.86 -19.20 27.43
C GLY A 201 -17.03 -19.36 26.45
N ASN A 202 -18.22 -18.88 26.81
CA ASN A 202 -19.44 -18.99 26.01
C ASN A 202 -19.97 -17.63 25.51
N SER A 203 -19.18 -16.54 25.58
CA SER A 203 -19.65 -15.24 25.09
C SER A 203 -19.62 -15.13 23.58
N LYS A 204 -20.51 -14.32 23.01
CA LYS A 204 -20.47 -13.91 21.60
C LYS A 204 -19.16 -13.20 21.21
N GLY A 205 -18.46 -12.58 22.16
CA GLY A 205 -17.10 -12.06 21.95
C GLY A 205 -16.09 -13.18 21.67
N MET A 206 -16.20 -14.32 22.37
CA MET A 206 -15.33 -15.47 22.10
C MET A 206 -15.66 -16.15 20.75
N GLU A 207 -16.94 -16.14 20.36
CA GLU A 207 -17.40 -16.56 19.03
C GLU A 207 -16.80 -15.67 17.92
N ALA A 208 -16.91 -14.34 18.04
CA ALA A 208 -16.32 -13.39 17.09
C ALA A 208 -14.80 -13.59 16.91
N LEU A 209 -14.06 -13.83 18.01
CA LEU A 209 -12.63 -14.18 17.94
C LEU A 209 -12.37 -15.52 17.25
N GLN A 210 -13.26 -16.51 17.40
CA GLN A 210 -13.13 -17.81 16.73
C GLN A 210 -13.45 -17.73 15.23
N VAL A 211 -14.45 -16.93 14.84
CA VAL A 211 -14.75 -16.65 13.43
C VAL A 211 -13.62 -15.85 12.78
N ALA A 212 -13.09 -14.82 13.45
CA ALA A 212 -11.96 -14.03 12.96
C ALA A 212 -10.73 -14.92 12.69
N GLU A 213 -10.36 -15.76 13.66
CA GLU A 213 -9.21 -16.65 13.54
C GLU A 213 -9.41 -17.72 12.45
N LYS A 214 -10.50 -18.48 12.49
CA LYS A 214 -10.71 -19.64 11.60
C LYS A 214 -11.15 -19.26 10.18
N SER A 215 -12.09 -18.34 10.05
CA SER A 215 -12.77 -18.03 8.79
C SER A 215 -12.05 -16.95 7.98
N TYR A 216 -11.23 -16.12 8.63
CA TYR A 216 -10.61 -14.96 8.00
C TYR A 216 -9.10 -14.89 8.12
N LEU A 217 -8.47 -15.26 9.25
CA LEU A 217 -7.01 -15.16 9.41
C LEU A 217 -6.25 -16.44 9.08
N SER A 218 -6.87 -17.62 9.26
CA SER A 218 -6.25 -18.93 8.96
C SER A 218 -6.37 -19.34 7.50
N VAL A 219 -7.05 -18.56 6.65
CA VAL A 219 -7.25 -18.90 5.23
C VAL A 219 -6.08 -18.40 4.37
N PRO A 220 -5.72 -19.13 3.28
CA PRO A 220 -4.85 -18.58 2.24
C PRO A 220 -5.41 -17.26 1.71
N HIS A 221 -4.54 -16.31 1.37
CA HIS A 221 -4.92 -14.97 0.89
C HIS A 221 -5.81 -14.16 1.88
N HIS A 222 -5.73 -14.44 3.19
CA HIS A 222 -6.51 -13.71 4.22
C HIS A 222 -6.51 -12.19 4.06
N ALA A 223 -5.37 -11.57 3.74
CA ALA A 223 -5.27 -10.14 3.54
C ALA A 223 -6.19 -9.63 2.41
N GLU A 224 -6.15 -10.27 1.24
CA GLU A 224 -6.98 -9.95 0.07
C GLU A 224 -8.47 -10.28 0.34
N VAL A 225 -8.72 -11.45 0.92
CA VAL A 225 -10.08 -11.94 1.24
C VAL A 225 -10.79 -11.00 2.22
N VAL A 226 -10.07 -10.45 3.20
CA VAL A 226 -10.62 -9.57 4.23
C VAL A 226 -10.70 -8.12 3.74
N ALA A 227 -9.70 -7.62 3.00
CA ALA A 227 -9.79 -6.31 2.35
C ALA A 227 -10.96 -6.23 1.36
N GLY A 228 -11.26 -7.32 0.65
CA GLY A 228 -12.42 -7.39 -0.25
C GLY A 228 -13.80 -7.47 0.43
N LYS A 229 -13.90 -7.65 1.76
CA LYS A 229 -15.20 -7.98 2.41
C LYS A 229 -16.27 -6.91 2.32
N TRP A 230 -15.87 -5.64 2.32
CA TRP A 230 -16.80 -4.50 2.27
C TRP A 230 -16.74 -3.75 0.95
N GLY A 231 -16.45 -4.49 -0.13
CA GLY A 231 -16.30 -3.92 -1.46
C GLY A 231 -14.93 -3.30 -1.71
N GLY A 232 -13.93 -3.63 -0.87
CA GLY A 232 -12.51 -3.29 -0.97
C GLY A 232 -12.19 -2.01 -1.73
N SER A 233 -12.00 -0.92 -0.97
CA SER A 233 -11.91 0.49 -1.40
C SER A 233 -13.24 1.19 -1.74
N THR A 234 -13.24 2.51 -1.55
CA THR A 234 -14.19 3.45 -2.15
C THR A 234 -13.93 3.64 -3.66
N HIS A 235 -13.55 2.57 -4.36
CA HIS A 235 -13.40 2.56 -5.82
C HIS A 235 -14.39 1.54 -6.41
N THR A 236 -15.51 2.05 -6.93
CA THR A 236 -15.82 1.64 -8.31
C THR A 236 -14.56 1.98 -9.09
N GLY A 237 -13.83 0.96 -9.58
CA GLY A 237 -12.52 1.17 -10.20
C GLY A 237 -12.62 2.25 -11.27
N VAL A 238 -11.58 3.07 -11.46
CA VAL A 238 -11.62 4.15 -12.46
C VAL A 238 -12.02 3.59 -13.84
N GLU A 239 -11.58 2.37 -14.18
CA GLU A 239 -12.01 1.64 -15.38
C GLU A 239 -13.47 1.15 -15.36
N GLU A 240 -14.07 0.87 -14.20
CA GLU A 240 -15.50 0.57 -14.08
C GLU A 240 -16.38 1.83 -14.19
N VAL A 241 -15.94 2.95 -13.60
CA VAL A 241 -16.60 4.27 -13.77
C VAL A 241 -16.50 4.71 -15.23
N LYS A 242 -15.30 4.61 -15.81
CA LYS A 242 -15.08 4.80 -17.25
C LYS A 242 -16.02 3.88 -18.04
N LYS A 243 -16.08 2.58 -17.76
CA LYS A 243 -16.99 1.67 -18.47
C LYS A 243 -18.45 2.14 -18.38
N LYS A 244 -18.95 2.47 -17.19
CA LYS A 244 -20.32 3.01 -17.01
C LYS A 244 -20.56 4.30 -17.80
N ILE A 245 -19.58 5.21 -17.86
CA ILE A 245 -19.64 6.42 -18.68
C ILE A 245 -19.63 6.08 -20.19
N SER A 246 -18.83 5.10 -20.63
CA SER A 246 -18.84 4.64 -22.02
C SER A 246 -20.18 4.04 -22.42
N ASP A 247 -20.71 3.14 -21.60
CA ASP A 247 -21.96 2.42 -21.84
C ASP A 247 -23.14 3.43 -21.91
N LEU A 248 -23.22 4.36 -20.94
CA LEU A 248 -24.17 5.48 -20.89
C LEU A 248 -24.11 6.35 -22.15
N LEU A 249 -22.91 6.78 -22.57
CA LEU A 249 -22.74 7.65 -23.73
C LEU A 249 -23.03 6.91 -25.05
N SER A 250 -22.73 5.61 -25.13
CA SER A 250 -23.10 4.80 -26.30
C SER A 250 -24.62 4.72 -26.44
N GLU A 251 -25.31 4.32 -25.37
CA GLU A 251 -26.78 4.25 -25.30
C GLU A 251 -27.41 5.61 -25.63
N PHE A 252 -26.88 6.71 -25.06
CA PHE A 252 -27.31 8.06 -25.40
C PHE A 252 -27.14 8.39 -26.90
N THR A 253 -26.00 8.04 -27.51
CA THR A 253 -25.79 8.33 -28.94
C THR A 253 -26.63 7.49 -29.89
N GLU A 254 -27.17 6.36 -29.42
CA GLU A 254 -28.08 5.49 -30.18
C GLU A 254 -29.56 5.87 -29.97
N GLY A 255 -29.97 6.22 -28.75
CA GLY A 255 -31.35 6.55 -28.39
C GLY A 255 -31.71 8.04 -28.45
N GLY A 256 -30.74 8.94 -28.28
CA GLY A 256 -30.93 10.40 -28.26
C GLY A 256 -31.60 10.98 -27.01
N ASP A 257 -31.86 10.17 -25.97
CA ASP A 257 -32.55 10.63 -24.75
C ASP A 257 -31.60 11.40 -23.81
N VAL A 258 -31.63 12.73 -23.93
CA VAL A 258 -30.87 13.65 -23.08
C VAL A 258 -31.32 13.58 -21.61
N ALA A 259 -32.60 13.34 -21.34
CA ALA A 259 -33.12 13.32 -19.98
C ALA A 259 -32.63 12.07 -19.22
N GLU A 260 -32.61 10.92 -19.89
CA GLU A 260 -32.07 9.69 -19.35
C GLU A 260 -30.55 9.78 -19.16
N ALA A 261 -29.81 10.28 -20.16
CA ALA A 261 -28.37 10.52 -20.03
C ALA A 261 -28.05 11.43 -18.83
N CYS A 262 -28.81 12.51 -18.62
CA CYS A 262 -28.68 13.37 -17.46
C CYS A 262 -29.07 12.67 -16.14
N ARG A 263 -30.03 11.73 -16.14
CA ARG A 263 -30.39 10.93 -14.96
C ARG A 263 -29.23 10.00 -14.58
N CYS A 264 -28.72 9.24 -15.55
CA CYS A 264 -27.61 8.31 -15.35
C CYS A 264 -26.33 9.04 -14.89
N VAL A 265 -26.03 10.25 -15.40
CA VAL A 265 -24.91 11.06 -14.89
C VAL A 265 -25.11 11.51 -13.44
N ARG A 266 -26.34 11.84 -12.99
CA ARG A 266 -26.62 12.08 -11.57
C ARG A 266 -26.40 10.83 -10.72
N GLU A 267 -26.84 9.67 -11.21
CA GLU A 267 -26.73 8.38 -10.53
C GLU A 267 -25.28 7.89 -10.38
N LEU A 268 -24.35 8.34 -11.23
CA LEU A 268 -22.91 8.10 -11.03
C LEU A 268 -22.38 8.71 -9.73
N GLY A 269 -22.95 9.83 -9.26
CA GLY A 269 -22.59 10.45 -7.98
C GLY A 269 -21.17 11.04 -7.89
N LEU A 270 -20.52 11.33 -9.03
CA LEU A 270 -19.10 11.72 -9.11
C LEU A 270 -18.90 13.13 -9.74
N PRO A 271 -19.37 14.22 -9.10
CA PRO A 271 -19.34 15.57 -9.68
C PRO A 271 -17.94 16.08 -10.03
N PHE A 272 -16.91 15.62 -9.33
CA PHE A 272 -15.51 15.96 -9.60
C PHE A 272 -14.92 15.26 -10.84
N TYR A 273 -15.60 14.22 -11.35
CA TYR A 273 -15.17 13.39 -12.48
C TYR A 273 -16.02 13.61 -13.75
N HIS A 274 -17.00 14.54 -13.71
CA HIS A 274 -17.86 14.86 -14.86
C HIS A 274 -17.06 15.32 -16.10
N HIS A 275 -15.83 15.82 -15.93
CA HIS A 275 -14.93 16.13 -17.03
C HIS A 275 -14.62 14.92 -17.94
N GLU A 276 -14.70 13.68 -17.43
CA GLU A 276 -14.51 12.48 -18.25
C GLU A 276 -15.76 12.18 -19.10
N VAL A 277 -16.97 12.49 -18.59
CA VAL A 277 -18.22 12.46 -19.39
C VAL A 277 -18.11 13.46 -20.54
N VAL A 278 -17.67 14.70 -20.24
CA VAL A 278 -17.49 15.75 -21.25
C VAL A 278 -16.45 15.37 -22.30
N LYS A 279 -15.25 14.96 -21.87
CA LYS A 279 -14.18 14.48 -22.77
C LYS A 279 -14.71 13.39 -23.70
N ARG A 280 -15.36 12.35 -23.17
CA ARG A 280 -15.81 11.21 -23.98
C ARG A 280 -16.96 11.55 -24.92
N ALA A 281 -17.89 12.40 -24.50
CA ALA A 281 -18.94 12.90 -25.39
C ALA A 281 -18.33 13.67 -26.58
N LEU A 282 -17.32 14.51 -26.31
CA LEU A 282 -16.56 15.22 -27.35
C LEU A 282 -15.75 14.26 -28.25
N THR A 283 -15.09 13.24 -27.69
CA THR A 283 -14.44 12.18 -28.47
C THR A 283 -15.43 11.53 -29.44
N ILE A 284 -16.62 11.13 -28.97
CA ILE A 284 -17.65 10.52 -29.81
C ILE A 284 -18.13 11.50 -30.91
N ALA A 285 -18.31 12.79 -30.59
CA ALA A 285 -18.66 13.80 -31.60
C ALA A 285 -17.57 14.02 -32.66
N VAL A 286 -16.30 13.92 -32.27
CA VAL A 286 -15.14 14.02 -33.17
C VAL A 286 -15.01 12.77 -34.06
N GLU A 287 -15.16 11.57 -33.51
CA GLU A 287 -15.10 10.29 -34.22
C GLU A 287 -16.31 10.05 -35.13
N LYS A 288 -17.49 10.51 -34.71
CA LYS A 288 -18.79 10.29 -35.38
C LYS A 288 -19.48 11.64 -35.59
N PRO A 289 -19.14 12.40 -36.65
CA PRO A 289 -19.70 13.75 -36.90
C PRO A 289 -21.24 13.81 -36.91
N GLN A 290 -21.92 12.73 -37.27
CA GLN A 290 -23.39 12.63 -37.20
C GLN A 290 -23.96 12.75 -35.77
N THR A 291 -23.14 12.54 -34.74
CA THR A 291 -23.54 12.68 -33.32
C THR A 291 -23.29 14.07 -32.75
N GLU A 292 -22.63 14.97 -33.48
CA GLU A 292 -22.22 16.31 -33.01
C GLU A 292 -23.40 17.09 -32.40
N ALA A 293 -24.54 17.11 -33.09
CA ALA A 293 -25.73 17.83 -32.65
C ALA A 293 -26.38 17.23 -31.38
N LEU A 294 -26.33 15.91 -31.20
CA LEU A 294 -26.84 15.25 -30.00
C LEU A 294 -25.94 15.54 -28.80
N VAL A 295 -24.62 15.40 -28.97
CA VAL A 295 -23.62 15.70 -27.94
C VAL A 295 -23.71 17.16 -27.49
N LEU A 296 -23.84 18.10 -28.42
CA LEU A 296 -24.03 19.52 -28.10
C LEU A 296 -25.29 19.77 -27.28
N ASN A 297 -26.44 19.18 -27.66
CA ASN A 297 -27.69 19.29 -26.92
C ASN A 297 -27.58 18.71 -25.49
N PHE A 298 -26.92 17.56 -25.34
CA PHE A 298 -26.66 16.95 -24.03
C PHE A 298 -25.75 17.81 -23.15
N LEU A 299 -24.67 18.37 -23.69
CA LEU A 299 -23.78 19.27 -22.95
C LEU A 299 -24.49 20.59 -22.59
N GLU A 300 -25.26 21.17 -23.52
CA GLU A 300 -26.07 22.36 -23.27
C GLU A 300 -27.03 22.14 -22.12
N LYS A 301 -27.80 21.05 -22.17
CA LYS A 301 -28.77 20.70 -21.13
C LYS A 301 -28.10 20.40 -19.78
N SER A 302 -26.94 19.74 -19.81
CA SER A 302 -26.14 19.46 -18.61
C SER A 302 -25.59 20.72 -17.93
N VAL A 303 -25.28 21.78 -18.70
CA VAL A 303 -24.89 23.09 -18.16
C VAL A 303 -26.12 23.86 -17.66
N GLN A 304 -27.20 23.91 -18.44
CA GLN A 304 -28.45 24.59 -18.05
C GLN A 304 -29.05 24.03 -16.74
N ASP A 305 -29.03 22.70 -16.57
CA ASP A 305 -29.52 22.02 -15.36
C ASP A 305 -28.50 22.03 -14.21
N CYS A 306 -27.35 22.71 -14.37
CA CYS A 306 -26.24 22.75 -13.40
C CYS A 306 -25.71 21.36 -12.99
N LEU A 307 -25.89 20.35 -13.86
CA LEU A 307 -25.44 18.97 -13.67
C LEU A 307 -23.91 18.85 -13.82
N ILE A 308 -23.34 19.59 -14.76
CA ILE A 308 -21.90 19.67 -14.97
C ILE A 308 -21.49 21.13 -14.80
N SER A 309 -20.55 21.40 -13.87
CA SER A 309 -20.07 22.77 -13.64
C SER A 309 -19.22 23.25 -14.82
N THR A 310 -19.18 24.56 -15.04
CA THR A 310 -18.34 25.20 -16.07
C THR A 310 -16.86 24.81 -15.96
N SER A 311 -16.35 24.62 -14.74
CA SER A 311 -15.00 24.09 -14.48
C SER A 311 -14.81 22.66 -15.03
N GLN A 312 -15.79 21.78 -14.85
CA GLN A 312 -15.75 20.41 -15.38
C GLN A 312 -15.91 20.36 -16.91
N ILE A 313 -16.73 21.26 -17.50
CA ILE A 313 -16.80 21.46 -18.95
C ILE A 313 -15.42 21.88 -19.49
N ALA A 314 -14.86 22.97 -18.96
CA ALA A 314 -13.57 23.51 -19.41
C ALA A 314 -12.44 22.47 -19.29
N LYS A 315 -12.39 21.71 -18.20
CA LYS A 315 -11.43 20.62 -18.01
C LYS A 315 -11.63 19.49 -19.02
N GLY A 316 -12.87 19.13 -19.36
CA GLY A 316 -13.18 18.13 -20.40
C GLY A 316 -12.71 18.57 -21.79
N PHE A 317 -12.90 19.83 -22.16
CA PHE A 317 -12.38 20.40 -23.41
C PHE A 317 -10.84 20.47 -23.42
N SER A 318 -10.19 20.81 -22.29
CA SER A 318 -8.72 20.77 -22.17
C SER A 318 -8.17 19.36 -22.44
N ARG A 319 -8.76 18.33 -21.82
CA ARG A 319 -8.36 16.93 -22.06
C ARG A 319 -8.49 16.49 -23.52
N ILE A 320 -9.42 17.04 -24.30
CA ILE A 320 -9.48 16.79 -25.74
C ILE A 320 -8.39 17.59 -26.48
N SER A 321 -8.20 18.87 -26.16
CA SER A 321 -7.16 19.70 -26.77
C SER A 321 -5.75 19.11 -26.57
N GLU A 322 -5.47 18.52 -25.41
CA GLU A 322 -4.19 17.86 -25.10
C GLU A 322 -3.97 16.56 -25.89
N ASN A 323 -5.05 15.85 -26.23
CA ASN A 323 -5.00 14.58 -26.99
C ASN A 323 -5.39 14.76 -28.48
N LEU A 324 -5.56 16.01 -28.94
CA LEU A 324 -6.10 16.30 -30.27
C LEU A 324 -5.15 15.85 -31.40
N ASP A 325 -3.84 15.90 -31.15
CA ASP A 325 -2.80 15.39 -32.06
C ASP A 325 -2.76 13.85 -32.16
N ASP A 326 -3.41 13.14 -31.24
CA ASP A 326 -3.58 11.69 -31.22
C ASP A 326 -4.88 11.31 -31.95
N LEU A 327 -6.00 11.95 -31.57
CA LEU A 327 -7.29 11.88 -32.27
C LEU A 327 -7.21 12.21 -33.77
N THR A 328 -6.27 13.06 -34.18
CA THR A 328 -6.03 13.40 -35.60
C THR A 328 -5.41 12.23 -36.39
N LEU A 329 -4.78 11.25 -35.74
CA LEU A 329 -4.23 10.06 -36.39
C LEU A 329 -5.35 9.12 -36.85
N ASP A 330 -6.38 8.94 -36.03
CA ASP A 330 -7.55 8.12 -36.34
C ASP A 330 -8.59 8.87 -37.19
N VAL A 331 -8.74 10.18 -36.97
CA VAL A 331 -9.74 11.04 -37.62
C VAL A 331 -9.08 12.29 -38.19
N PRO A 332 -8.75 12.36 -39.51
CA PRO A 332 -8.04 13.49 -40.11
C PRO A 332 -8.72 14.86 -39.94
N SER A 333 -10.04 14.89 -39.74
CA SER A 333 -10.83 16.10 -39.47
C SER A 333 -10.94 16.48 -37.99
N ALA A 334 -10.27 15.77 -37.07
CA ALA A 334 -10.44 15.95 -35.63
C ALA A 334 -10.23 17.40 -35.16
N LYS A 335 -9.16 18.05 -35.65
CA LYS A 335 -8.86 19.46 -35.33
C LYS A 335 -9.98 20.40 -35.73
N THR A 336 -10.42 20.33 -36.99
CA THR A 336 -11.49 21.19 -37.50
C THR A 336 -12.83 20.93 -36.81
N THR A 337 -13.14 19.68 -36.46
CA THR A 337 -14.38 19.34 -35.74
C THR A 337 -14.32 19.81 -34.28
N PHE A 338 -13.18 19.64 -33.60
CA PHE A 338 -12.99 20.14 -32.23
C PHE A 338 -12.99 21.67 -32.15
N GLU A 339 -12.36 22.36 -33.10
CA GLU A 339 -12.41 23.82 -33.21
C GLU A 339 -13.86 24.32 -33.37
N HIS A 340 -14.66 23.66 -34.21
CA HIS A 340 -16.08 23.96 -34.39
C HIS A 340 -16.90 23.75 -33.08
N LEU A 341 -16.68 22.62 -32.40
CA LEU A 341 -17.29 22.33 -31.08
C LEU A 341 -16.91 23.37 -30.02
N LEU A 342 -15.63 23.76 -29.98
CA LEU A 342 -15.10 24.77 -29.05
C LEU A 342 -15.70 26.16 -29.31
N GLN A 343 -15.80 26.58 -30.58
CA GLN A 343 -16.43 27.86 -30.93
C GLN A 343 -17.91 27.90 -30.55
N LYS A 344 -18.64 26.78 -30.69
CA LYS A 344 -20.02 26.67 -30.20
C LYS A 344 -20.10 26.77 -28.67
N ALA A 345 -19.23 26.07 -27.95
CA ALA A 345 -19.19 26.12 -26.47
C ALA A 345 -18.86 27.52 -25.93
N ILE A 346 -17.94 28.25 -26.59
CA ILE A 346 -17.64 29.66 -26.27
C ILE A 346 -18.84 30.57 -26.59
N THR A 347 -19.46 30.40 -27.76
CA THR A 347 -20.63 31.20 -28.17
C THR A 347 -21.84 30.99 -27.25
N ALA A 348 -22.02 29.77 -26.75
CA ALA A 348 -23.05 29.40 -25.79
C ALA A 348 -22.69 29.72 -24.32
N GLY A 349 -21.51 30.30 -24.06
CA GLY A 349 -21.08 30.74 -22.73
C GLY A 349 -20.69 29.63 -21.76
N TRP A 350 -20.39 28.42 -22.24
CA TRP A 350 -20.01 27.29 -21.37
C TRP A 350 -18.56 27.36 -20.88
N ILE A 351 -17.71 28.09 -21.63
CA ILE A 351 -16.25 28.20 -21.41
C ILE A 351 -15.81 29.64 -21.67
N GLU A 352 -15.00 30.20 -20.77
CA GLU A 352 -14.34 31.49 -20.98
C GLU A 352 -13.06 31.31 -21.82
N ASN A 353 -12.84 32.20 -22.78
CA ASN A 353 -11.81 32.15 -23.84
C ASN A 353 -10.52 31.38 -23.51
N LEU A 354 -10.45 30.10 -23.92
CA LEU A 354 -9.19 29.38 -24.09
C LEU A 354 -8.40 30.05 -25.23
N ASN A 355 -7.34 30.78 -24.89
CA ASN A 355 -6.59 31.61 -25.82
C ASN A 355 -5.80 30.75 -26.85
N PRO A 356 -6.15 30.72 -28.15
CA PRO A 356 -5.51 29.82 -29.12
C PRO A 356 -4.08 30.22 -29.52
N ASN A 357 -3.61 31.40 -29.08
CA ASN A 357 -2.43 32.07 -29.62
C ASN A 357 -1.07 31.61 -29.03
N SER A 358 -0.96 30.41 -28.47
CA SER A 358 0.34 29.78 -28.17
C SER A 358 0.95 29.03 -29.37
N ILE A 359 0.27 29.05 -30.53
CA ILE A 359 0.71 28.40 -31.78
C ILE A 359 1.09 29.45 -32.84
N SER A 360 2.28 30.05 -32.73
CA SER A 360 3.28 30.10 -33.82
C SER A 360 4.39 31.15 -33.59
N SER A 361 5.63 30.69 -33.39
CA SER A 361 6.83 31.23 -34.07
C SER A 361 8.07 30.45 -33.62
N ASP A 362 8.50 29.47 -34.42
CA ASP A 362 9.90 29.06 -34.62
C ASP A 362 9.91 27.73 -35.38
N GLU A 363 10.56 27.68 -36.54
CA GLU A 363 10.59 26.45 -37.35
C GLU A 363 11.50 25.38 -36.73
N SER A 364 12.51 25.77 -35.94
CA SER A 364 13.28 24.86 -35.08
C SER A 364 12.35 24.09 -34.11
N SER A 365 11.34 24.77 -33.55
CA SER A 365 10.41 24.16 -32.60
C SER A 365 9.46 23.15 -33.24
N LYS A 366 9.22 23.20 -34.56
CA LYS A 366 8.37 22.20 -35.26
C LYS A 366 9.11 20.88 -35.44
N GLU A 367 10.34 20.92 -35.91
CA GLU A 367 11.14 19.72 -36.16
C GLU A 367 11.51 19.03 -34.83
N GLU A 368 11.80 19.81 -33.79
CA GLU A 368 11.98 19.30 -32.42
C GLU A 368 10.69 18.66 -31.86
N LYS A 369 9.51 19.26 -32.08
CA LYS A 369 8.21 18.67 -31.69
C LYS A 369 7.88 17.38 -32.45
N ILE A 370 8.16 17.31 -33.74
CA ILE A 370 7.97 16.10 -34.56
C ILE A 370 8.90 14.98 -34.08
N THR A 371 10.18 15.31 -33.84
CA THR A 371 11.18 14.38 -33.31
C THR A 371 10.78 13.88 -31.92
N LEU A 372 10.30 14.77 -31.05
CA LEU A 372 9.80 14.43 -29.72
C LEU A 372 8.54 13.56 -29.76
N LYS A 373 7.60 13.81 -30.68
CA LYS A 373 6.42 12.95 -30.86
C LYS A 373 6.84 11.53 -31.25
N ARG A 374 7.68 11.40 -32.28
CA ARG A 374 8.22 10.10 -32.71
C ARG A 374 8.99 9.39 -31.59
N TYR A 375 9.84 10.10 -30.86
CA TYR A 375 10.57 9.54 -29.73
C TYR A 375 9.63 8.95 -28.68
N LYS A 376 8.57 9.67 -28.29
CA LYS A 376 7.56 9.18 -27.34
C LYS A 376 6.82 7.93 -27.83
N GLU A 377 6.53 7.84 -29.13
CA GLU A 377 5.88 6.68 -29.75
C GLU A 377 6.79 5.44 -29.70
N GLU A 378 8.07 5.57 -30.07
CA GLU A 378 9.04 4.47 -29.99
C GLU A 378 9.33 4.05 -28.53
N CYS A 379 9.43 5.01 -27.59
CA CYS A 379 9.56 4.71 -26.16
C CYS A 379 8.45 3.76 -25.67
N VAL A 380 7.20 3.99 -26.10
CA VAL A 380 6.06 3.15 -25.68
C VAL A 380 6.20 1.72 -26.21
N LYS A 381 6.76 1.51 -27.41
CA LYS A 381 7.00 0.17 -27.96
C LYS A 381 8.10 -0.53 -27.17
N ILE A 382 9.25 0.12 -27.03
CA ILE A 382 10.43 -0.38 -26.29
C ILE A 382 10.05 -0.78 -24.85
N ILE A 383 9.32 0.08 -24.12
CA ILE A 383 8.87 -0.22 -22.75
C ILE A 383 7.89 -1.40 -22.72
N LYS A 384 6.96 -1.50 -23.67
CA LYS A 384 5.99 -2.62 -23.74
C LYS A 384 6.67 -3.94 -24.09
N GLU A 385 7.63 -3.93 -24.99
CA GLU A 385 8.42 -5.11 -25.37
C GLU A 385 9.28 -5.57 -24.20
N TYR A 386 9.99 -4.66 -23.53
CA TYR A 386 10.74 -4.97 -22.30
C TYR A 386 9.87 -5.56 -21.19
N PHE A 387 8.66 -5.02 -20.94
CA PHE A 387 7.74 -5.61 -19.96
C PHE A 387 7.21 -7.01 -20.33
N LEU A 388 7.42 -7.46 -21.58
CA LEU A 388 7.11 -8.82 -22.02
C LEU A 388 8.35 -9.74 -22.02
N SER A 389 9.54 -9.22 -22.39
CA SER A 389 10.77 -10.00 -22.56
C SER A 389 11.69 -10.02 -21.33
N ASP A 390 11.66 -8.98 -20.49
CA ASP A 390 12.68 -8.64 -19.49
C ASP A 390 14.12 -8.48 -20.06
N ASP A 391 14.23 -8.20 -21.35
CA ASP A 391 15.50 -8.05 -22.05
C ASP A 391 16.04 -6.61 -21.93
N VAL A 392 16.82 -6.37 -20.87
CA VAL A 392 17.48 -5.07 -20.61
C VAL A 392 18.50 -4.71 -21.71
N PRO A 393 19.40 -5.60 -22.16
CA PRO A 393 20.33 -5.30 -23.26
C PRO A 393 19.64 -4.87 -24.57
N GLU A 394 18.56 -5.53 -24.96
CA GLU A 394 17.82 -5.18 -26.19
C GLU A 394 17.11 -3.82 -26.06
N LEU A 395 16.58 -3.50 -24.88
CA LEU A 395 16.02 -2.17 -24.60
C LEU A 395 17.09 -1.07 -24.65
N ILE A 396 18.27 -1.32 -24.08
CA ILE A 396 19.41 -0.38 -24.11
C ILE A 396 19.83 -0.12 -25.56
N ARG A 397 20.04 -1.18 -26.35
CA ARG A 397 20.34 -1.08 -27.79
C ARG A 397 19.26 -0.30 -28.55
N SER A 398 17.99 -0.59 -28.30
CA SER A 398 16.86 0.10 -28.92
C SER A 398 16.84 1.61 -28.58
N LEU A 399 17.20 1.99 -27.35
CA LEU A 399 17.32 3.39 -26.94
C LEU A 399 18.50 4.11 -27.60
N GLU A 400 19.65 3.46 -27.72
CA GLU A 400 20.81 4.01 -28.44
C GLU A 400 20.51 4.23 -29.93
N GLU A 401 19.77 3.30 -30.56
CA GLU A 401 19.35 3.40 -31.96
C GLU A 401 18.44 4.60 -32.23
N LEU A 402 17.69 5.10 -31.24
CA LEU A 402 16.92 6.36 -31.34
C LEU A 402 17.81 7.61 -31.39
N ARG A 403 19.07 7.54 -30.94
CA ARG A 403 20.09 8.62 -30.98
C ARG A 403 19.63 9.97 -30.41
N ALA A 404 18.77 9.95 -29.39
CA ALA A 404 18.16 11.15 -28.83
C ALA A 404 18.34 11.27 -27.29
N PRO A 405 19.59 11.35 -26.78
CA PRO A 405 19.87 11.35 -25.35
C PRO A 405 19.25 12.53 -24.59
N LEU A 406 19.01 13.66 -25.27
CA LEU A 406 18.30 14.82 -24.69
C LEU A 406 16.87 14.50 -24.22
N PHE A 407 16.29 13.38 -24.68
CA PHE A 407 14.95 12.93 -24.30
C PHE A 407 14.97 11.76 -23.28
N ASN A 408 16.13 11.34 -22.76
CA ASN A 408 16.24 10.34 -21.68
C ASN A 408 15.33 10.63 -20.47
N PRO A 409 15.17 11.88 -19.97
CA PRO A 409 14.19 12.21 -18.91
C PRO A 409 12.74 11.86 -19.27
N ILE A 410 12.42 11.89 -20.56
CA ILE A 410 11.09 11.66 -21.12
C ILE A 410 10.82 10.16 -21.21
N PHE A 411 11.84 9.35 -21.56
CA PHE A 411 11.77 7.91 -21.43
C PHE A 411 11.53 7.49 -19.97
N LEU A 412 12.32 8.02 -19.01
CA LEU A 412 12.14 7.74 -17.58
C LEU A 412 10.71 8.04 -17.14
N LYS A 413 10.20 9.23 -17.47
CA LYS A 413 8.82 9.60 -17.17
C LYS A 413 7.85 8.58 -17.77
N ARG A 414 8.02 8.19 -19.04
CA ARG A 414 7.11 7.26 -19.72
C ARG A 414 7.18 5.85 -19.13
N LEU A 415 8.36 5.37 -18.76
CA LEU A 415 8.59 4.09 -18.09
C LEU A 415 7.81 4.02 -16.77
N ILE A 416 8.05 4.97 -15.87
CA ILE A 416 7.39 5.00 -14.56
C ILE A 416 5.87 5.22 -14.71
N THR A 417 5.41 6.09 -15.60
CA THR A 417 3.96 6.28 -15.84
C THR A 417 3.29 4.99 -16.34
N ILE A 418 3.89 4.24 -17.27
CA ILE A 418 3.31 2.97 -17.76
C ILE A 418 3.40 1.88 -16.68
N ALA A 419 4.42 1.90 -15.83
CA ALA A 419 4.56 0.95 -14.72
C ALA A 419 3.52 1.17 -13.61
N MET A 420 3.23 2.41 -13.24
CA MET A 420 2.20 2.75 -12.24
C MET A 420 0.78 2.35 -12.67
N ASP A 421 0.52 2.32 -13.98
CA ASP A 421 -0.74 1.87 -14.61
C ASP A 421 -0.84 0.33 -14.73
N ARG A 422 0.12 -0.40 -14.15
CA ARG A 422 0.24 -1.86 -14.22
C ARG A 422 0.41 -2.50 -12.84
N LYS A 423 0.69 -3.81 -12.82
CA LYS A 423 0.91 -4.58 -11.59
C LYS A 423 2.29 -4.28 -11.03
N ASP A 424 2.52 -4.69 -9.79
CA ASP A 424 3.77 -4.40 -9.11
C ASP A 424 4.99 -5.13 -9.73
N ARG A 425 4.76 -6.17 -10.55
CA ARG A 425 5.80 -6.75 -11.42
C ARG A 425 6.42 -5.67 -12.32
N GLU A 426 5.62 -4.93 -13.08
CA GLU A 426 6.14 -3.91 -13.99
C GLU A 426 6.75 -2.72 -13.24
N LYS A 427 6.37 -2.50 -11.97
CA LYS A 427 6.97 -1.47 -11.11
C LYS A 427 8.34 -1.88 -10.57
N GLU A 428 8.52 -3.16 -10.21
CA GLU A 428 9.83 -3.73 -9.90
C GLU A 428 10.74 -3.74 -11.14
N MET A 429 10.23 -4.19 -12.31
CA MET A 429 10.97 -4.15 -13.58
C MET A 429 11.41 -2.72 -13.93
N ALA A 430 10.51 -1.74 -13.82
CA ALA A 430 10.86 -0.33 -14.02
C ALA A 430 11.89 0.19 -13.01
N SER A 431 11.84 -0.26 -11.74
CA SER A 431 12.81 0.16 -10.72
C SER A 431 14.20 -0.42 -10.99
N ALA A 432 14.28 -1.73 -11.26
CA ALA A 432 15.53 -2.42 -11.59
C ALA A 432 16.15 -1.87 -12.89
N LEU A 433 15.33 -1.62 -13.90
CA LEU A 433 15.78 -1.03 -15.16
C LEU A 433 16.39 0.37 -14.98
N LEU A 434 15.91 1.19 -14.04
CA LEU A 434 16.50 2.50 -13.77
C LEU A 434 17.94 2.40 -13.27
N SER A 435 18.27 1.37 -12.46
CA SER A 435 19.65 1.09 -12.06
C SER A 435 20.51 0.80 -13.28
N SER A 436 20.13 -0.15 -14.13
CA SER A 436 20.87 -0.48 -15.37
C SER A 436 21.03 0.73 -16.29
N LEU A 437 19.95 1.48 -16.53
CA LEU A 437 20.00 2.68 -17.36
C LEU A 437 20.92 3.75 -16.77
N SER A 438 20.97 3.92 -15.44
CA SER A 438 21.87 4.90 -14.81
C SER A 438 23.35 4.52 -14.83
N MET A 439 23.68 3.24 -15.01
CA MET A 439 25.07 2.81 -15.22
C MET A 439 25.51 2.99 -16.68
N GLU A 440 24.61 2.79 -17.65
CA GLU A 440 24.98 2.65 -19.07
C GLU A 440 24.59 3.85 -19.95
N LEU A 441 23.42 4.48 -19.73
CA LEU A 441 22.84 5.47 -20.66
C LEU A 441 22.44 6.82 -20.03
N PHE A 442 22.00 6.85 -18.78
CA PHE A 442 21.34 8.01 -18.18
C PHE A 442 22.27 8.70 -17.17
N SER A 443 22.42 10.02 -17.30
CA SER A 443 23.12 10.79 -16.27
C SER A 443 22.24 10.99 -15.03
N SER A 444 22.86 11.27 -13.88
CA SER A 444 22.12 11.64 -12.65
C SER A 444 21.18 12.85 -12.88
N ASP A 445 21.58 13.82 -13.72
CA ASP A 445 20.74 14.97 -14.10
C ASP A 445 19.54 14.54 -14.99
N ASP A 446 19.69 13.52 -15.84
CA ASP A 446 18.56 12.98 -16.59
C ASP A 446 17.53 12.30 -15.68
N VAL A 447 18.01 11.55 -14.68
CA VAL A 447 17.17 10.91 -13.66
C VAL A 447 16.44 11.98 -12.83
N VAL A 448 17.16 12.99 -12.34
CA VAL A 448 16.59 14.15 -11.62
C VAL A 448 15.54 14.88 -12.46
N LYS A 449 15.82 15.18 -13.74
CA LYS A 449 14.86 15.81 -14.65
C LYS A 449 13.63 14.93 -14.85
N GLY A 450 13.80 13.62 -15.02
CA GLY A 450 12.70 12.66 -15.20
C GLY A 450 11.76 12.65 -14.00
N PHE A 451 12.30 12.55 -12.78
CA PHE A 451 11.50 12.65 -11.55
C PHE A 451 10.84 14.02 -11.37
N VAL A 452 11.52 15.14 -11.68
CA VAL A 452 10.89 16.47 -11.70
C VAL A 452 9.73 16.54 -12.71
N MET A 453 9.88 15.93 -13.90
CA MET A 453 8.83 15.87 -14.91
C MET A 453 7.64 14.99 -14.51
N LEU A 454 7.84 13.95 -13.69
CA LEU A 454 6.78 13.15 -13.10
C LEU A 454 6.05 13.92 -12.00
N LEU A 455 6.79 14.45 -11.02
CA LEU A 455 6.25 15.15 -9.85
C LEU A 455 5.51 16.43 -10.24
N ARG A 456 5.92 17.12 -11.33
CA ARG A 456 5.20 18.28 -11.87
C ARG A 456 3.84 17.96 -12.50
N SER A 457 3.62 16.72 -12.94
CA SER A 457 2.33 16.28 -13.52
C SER A 457 1.66 15.21 -12.65
N VAL A 458 2.01 15.10 -11.37
CA VAL A 458 1.40 14.09 -10.49
C VAL A 458 -0.10 14.40 -10.29
N GLU A 459 -0.47 15.68 -10.28
CA GLU A 459 -1.86 16.20 -10.23
C GLU A 459 -2.70 15.78 -11.45
N ASP A 460 -2.07 15.66 -12.63
CA ASP A 460 -2.71 15.12 -13.83
C ASP A 460 -2.72 13.58 -13.79
N THR A 461 -1.64 12.98 -13.29
CA THR A 461 -1.49 11.51 -13.19
C THR A 461 -2.49 10.90 -12.21
N THR A 462 -2.85 11.61 -11.13
CA THR A 462 -3.92 11.22 -10.19
C THR A 462 -5.29 11.06 -10.84
N LEU A 463 -5.52 11.68 -12.00
CA LEU A 463 -6.80 11.57 -12.72
C LEU A 463 -6.98 10.21 -13.40
N ASP A 464 -5.87 9.54 -13.71
CA ASP A 464 -5.86 8.22 -14.36
C ASP A 464 -5.40 7.12 -13.38
N ILE A 465 -4.52 7.44 -12.42
CA ILE A 465 -3.96 6.53 -11.41
C ILE A 465 -4.10 7.18 -10.02
N LEU A 466 -5.16 6.85 -9.27
CA LEU A 466 -5.50 7.54 -8.01
C LEU A 466 -4.35 7.55 -6.98
N ASP A 467 -3.66 6.42 -6.82
CA ASP A 467 -2.53 6.24 -5.90
C ASP A 467 -1.18 6.78 -6.43
N ALA A 468 -1.17 7.54 -7.54
CA ALA A 468 0.05 8.06 -8.16
C ALA A 468 1.02 8.80 -7.21
N PRO A 469 0.59 9.63 -6.23
CA PRO A 469 1.49 10.27 -5.28
C PRO A 469 2.24 9.24 -4.44
N LYS A 470 1.53 8.24 -3.89
CA LYS A 470 2.11 7.18 -3.07
C LYS A 470 3.05 6.29 -3.88
N GLN A 471 2.65 5.89 -5.09
CA GLN A 471 3.50 5.08 -5.97
C GLN A 471 4.75 5.86 -6.45
N LEU A 472 4.60 7.13 -6.80
CA LEU A 472 5.73 7.96 -7.24
C LEU A 472 6.67 8.28 -6.07
N ALA A 473 6.16 8.42 -4.83
CA ALA A 473 6.99 8.51 -3.63
C ALA A 473 7.80 7.21 -3.39
N LEU A 474 7.20 6.04 -3.63
CA LEU A 474 7.91 4.76 -3.58
C LEU A 474 8.98 4.64 -4.67
N PHE A 475 8.68 4.97 -5.93
CA PHE A 475 9.69 5.02 -7.00
C PHE A 475 10.85 5.98 -6.69
N LEU A 476 10.55 7.16 -6.14
CA LEU A 476 11.55 8.15 -5.80
C LEU A 476 12.42 7.71 -4.61
N ALA A 477 11.81 7.09 -3.59
CA ALA A 477 12.56 6.47 -2.49
C ALA A 477 13.38 5.27 -2.99
N ARG A 478 12.85 4.47 -3.91
CA ARG A 478 13.51 3.29 -4.48
C ARG A 478 14.73 3.67 -5.30
N ALA A 479 14.64 4.70 -6.14
CA ALA A 479 15.79 5.25 -6.86
C ALA A 479 16.92 5.74 -5.93
N VAL A 480 16.62 6.17 -4.70
CA VAL A 480 17.65 6.52 -3.71
C VAL A 480 18.25 5.28 -3.02
N VAL A 481 17.45 4.23 -2.81
CA VAL A 481 17.89 2.97 -2.21
C VAL A 481 18.72 2.12 -3.19
N ASP A 482 18.40 2.17 -4.48
CA ASP A 482 19.17 1.53 -5.57
C ASP A 482 20.34 2.41 -6.07
N GLU A 483 20.71 3.47 -5.33
CA GLU A 483 21.82 4.40 -5.60
C GLU A 483 21.76 5.19 -6.94
N VAL A 484 20.66 5.07 -7.69
CA VAL A 484 20.34 5.84 -8.92
C VAL A 484 20.26 7.36 -8.64
N LEU A 485 19.85 7.73 -7.42
CA LEU A 485 19.83 9.10 -6.90
C LEU A 485 20.54 9.16 -5.55
N VAL A 486 21.36 10.19 -5.32
CA VAL A 486 21.89 10.45 -3.97
C VAL A 486 20.88 11.25 -3.14
N PRO A 487 20.90 11.18 -1.79
CA PRO A 487 19.96 11.93 -0.94
C PRO A 487 19.89 13.44 -1.21
N LEU A 488 20.99 14.06 -1.64
CA LEU A 488 21.06 15.47 -2.05
C LEU A 488 20.20 15.78 -3.29
N ASN A 489 19.99 14.81 -4.18
CA ASN A 489 19.10 14.99 -5.34
C ASN A 489 17.63 15.17 -4.90
N LEU A 490 17.20 14.59 -3.77
CA LEU A 490 15.84 14.83 -3.26
C LEU A 490 15.62 16.31 -2.90
N ASP A 491 16.63 16.98 -2.34
CA ASP A 491 16.58 18.41 -2.05
C ASP A 491 16.53 19.24 -3.33
N GLU A 492 17.30 18.85 -4.34
CA GLU A 492 17.32 19.49 -5.65
C GLU A 492 15.98 19.34 -6.39
N ILE A 493 15.42 18.13 -6.41
CA ILE A 493 14.09 17.81 -6.95
C ILE A 493 13.05 18.66 -6.21
N SER A 494 13.06 18.68 -4.87
CA SER A 494 12.13 19.46 -4.06
C SER A 494 12.20 20.96 -4.39
N LYS A 495 13.41 21.53 -4.56
CA LYS A 495 13.62 22.94 -4.95
C LYS A 495 13.15 23.27 -6.37
N LYS A 496 13.04 22.28 -7.27
CA LYS A 496 12.55 22.43 -8.64
C LYS A 496 11.02 22.33 -8.76
N LEU A 497 10.28 22.11 -7.65
CA LEU A 497 8.83 21.97 -7.59
C LEU A 497 8.14 23.22 -7.02
N ARG A 498 6.84 23.37 -7.27
CA ARG A 498 6.03 24.44 -6.67
C ARG A 498 5.83 24.15 -5.17
N PRO A 499 6.03 25.11 -4.25
CA PRO A 499 5.68 24.92 -2.84
C PRO A 499 4.21 24.54 -2.67
N ASN A 500 3.91 23.68 -1.70
CA ASN A 500 2.56 23.21 -1.37
C ASN A 500 1.78 22.67 -2.60
N SER A 501 2.49 21.99 -3.50
CA SER A 501 1.91 21.18 -4.57
C SER A 501 1.95 19.70 -4.21
N VAL A 502 1.07 18.89 -4.81
CA VAL A 502 1.04 17.43 -4.61
C VAL A 502 2.39 16.81 -4.98
N GLY A 503 3.10 17.38 -5.96
CA GLY A 503 4.48 17.00 -6.30
C GLY A 503 5.47 17.24 -5.17
N SER A 504 5.39 18.39 -4.48
CA SER A 504 6.27 18.68 -3.33
C SER A 504 5.95 17.81 -2.11
N GLU A 505 4.66 17.51 -1.89
CA GLU A 505 4.21 16.59 -0.84
C GLU A 505 4.64 15.14 -1.14
N THR A 506 4.58 14.71 -2.40
CA THR A 506 5.10 13.42 -2.87
C THR A 506 6.60 13.28 -2.61
N ALA A 507 7.38 14.33 -2.90
CA ALA A 507 8.81 14.36 -2.61
C ALA A 507 9.09 14.35 -1.09
N HIS A 508 8.24 14.99 -0.28
CA HIS A 508 8.31 14.89 1.18
C HIS A 508 7.98 13.48 1.69
N MET A 509 6.95 12.83 1.15
CA MET A 509 6.57 11.45 1.47
C MET A 509 7.71 10.46 1.20
N ALA A 510 8.40 10.59 0.06
CA ALA A 510 9.60 9.78 -0.25
C ALA A 510 10.70 9.95 0.81
N ARG A 511 10.92 11.17 1.31
CA ARG A 511 11.88 11.45 2.38
C ARG A 511 11.48 10.86 3.72
N VAL A 512 10.19 10.94 4.08
CA VAL A 512 9.65 10.29 5.29
C VAL A 512 9.85 8.76 5.21
N LEU A 513 9.53 8.15 4.07
CA LEU A 513 9.75 6.73 3.81
C LEU A 513 11.23 6.32 3.99
N LEU A 514 12.16 7.12 3.47
CA LEU A 514 13.61 6.90 3.63
C LEU A 514 14.14 7.10 5.05
N SER A 515 13.49 7.96 5.84
CA SER A 515 13.88 8.23 7.24
C SER A 515 13.46 7.13 8.22
N ALA A 516 12.57 6.21 7.81
CA ALA A 516 12.07 5.15 8.66
C ALA A 516 13.16 4.12 9.02
N ARG A 517 13.09 3.54 10.23
CA ARG A 517 13.95 2.42 10.61
C ARG A 517 13.78 1.25 9.61
N HIS A 518 14.90 0.71 9.14
CA HIS A 518 14.94 -0.32 8.08
C HIS A 518 14.32 0.11 6.74
N ALA A 519 14.27 1.41 6.43
CA ALA A 519 13.76 1.93 5.15
C ALA A 519 14.37 1.23 3.93
N GLY A 520 15.70 1.06 3.89
CA GLY A 520 16.39 0.36 2.80
C GLY A 520 15.77 -1.00 2.45
N GLU A 521 15.71 -1.93 3.41
CA GLU A 521 15.16 -3.29 3.19
C GLU A 521 13.63 -3.30 2.98
N ARG A 522 12.90 -2.26 3.41
CA ARG A 522 11.45 -2.12 3.14
C ARG A 522 11.19 -1.62 1.71
N ILE A 523 11.95 -0.63 1.27
CA ILE A 523 11.86 -0.03 -0.07
C ILE A 523 12.46 -0.99 -1.13
N LEU A 524 13.61 -1.61 -0.83
CA LEU A 524 13.77 -3.08 -0.80
C LEU A 524 12.79 -3.97 -1.58
N ARG A 525 11.54 -3.92 -1.13
CA ARG A 525 10.48 -4.89 -1.41
C ARG A 525 9.13 -4.20 -1.61
N CYS A 526 9.11 -2.88 -1.90
CA CYS A 526 7.88 -2.10 -1.90
C CYS A 526 6.86 -2.50 -2.98
N TRP A 527 7.33 -3.15 -4.05
CA TRP A 527 6.52 -3.72 -5.12
C TRP A 527 6.20 -5.22 -4.91
N GLY A 528 6.52 -5.76 -3.72
CA GLY A 528 6.61 -7.20 -3.51
C GLY A 528 7.75 -7.83 -4.31
N GLY A 529 8.08 -9.09 -4.01
CA GLY A 529 9.09 -9.81 -4.79
C GLY A 529 8.56 -10.09 -6.20
N GLY A 530 9.00 -9.29 -7.18
CA GLY A 530 8.51 -9.28 -8.56
C GLY A 530 8.40 -10.67 -9.21
N THR A 531 7.45 -10.82 -10.15
CA THR A 531 6.95 -12.04 -10.82
C THR A 531 5.72 -12.74 -10.23
N GLY A 532 5.22 -12.36 -9.04
CA GLY A 532 3.93 -12.88 -8.52
C GLY A 532 3.93 -14.35 -8.08
N TRP A 533 5.08 -14.86 -7.64
CA TRP A 533 5.22 -16.15 -6.94
C TRP A 533 5.15 -15.90 -5.43
N GLN A 534 4.51 -16.79 -4.67
CA GLN A 534 4.65 -16.76 -3.22
C GLN A 534 6.09 -17.13 -2.85
N VAL A 535 6.55 -16.67 -1.68
CA VAL A 535 7.91 -16.99 -1.19
C VAL A 535 8.10 -18.51 -1.06
N GLU A 536 7.05 -19.25 -0.71
CA GLU A 536 7.08 -20.71 -0.67
C GLU A 536 7.22 -21.32 -2.07
N ASP A 537 6.51 -20.84 -3.10
CA ASP A 537 6.68 -21.34 -4.48
C ASP A 537 8.10 -21.12 -5.00
N ALA A 538 8.74 -20.01 -4.61
CA ALA A 538 10.14 -19.73 -4.92
C ALA A 538 11.10 -20.68 -4.19
N LYS A 539 10.87 -20.97 -2.90
CA LYS A 539 11.62 -21.99 -2.15
C LYS A 539 11.45 -23.38 -2.75
N ASP A 540 10.25 -23.70 -3.22
CA ASP A 540 9.89 -25.00 -3.78
C ASP A 540 10.55 -25.20 -5.15
N LYS A 541 10.65 -24.13 -5.96
CA LYS A 541 11.48 -24.09 -7.18
C LYS A 541 12.96 -24.26 -6.90
N VAL A 542 13.52 -23.50 -5.94
CA VAL A 542 14.93 -23.63 -5.56
C VAL A 542 15.23 -25.05 -5.04
N ALA A 543 14.32 -25.64 -4.26
CA ALA A 543 14.45 -27.03 -3.83
C ALA A 543 14.48 -27.99 -5.03
N LYS A 544 13.49 -27.93 -5.93
CA LYS A 544 13.42 -28.81 -7.13
C LYS A 544 14.63 -28.68 -8.04
N LEU A 545 15.14 -27.46 -8.23
CA LEU A 545 16.36 -27.18 -8.99
C LEU A 545 17.59 -27.88 -8.38
N LEU A 546 17.78 -27.73 -7.07
CA LEU A 546 18.91 -28.33 -6.37
C LEU A 546 18.77 -29.87 -6.28
N GLU A 547 17.55 -30.39 -6.16
CA GLU A 547 17.23 -31.82 -6.26
C GLU A 547 17.60 -32.39 -7.63
N GLU A 548 17.18 -31.72 -8.72
CA GLU A 548 17.47 -32.13 -10.10
C GLU A 548 18.97 -32.11 -10.39
N TYR A 549 19.67 -31.06 -9.93
CA TYR A 549 21.12 -30.98 -10.02
C TYR A 549 21.81 -32.11 -9.22
N ALA A 550 21.39 -32.35 -7.96
CA ALA A 550 21.90 -33.44 -7.14
C ALA A 550 21.62 -34.84 -7.72
N ALA A 551 20.56 -34.99 -8.52
CA ALA A 551 20.22 -36.24 -9.21
C ALA A 551 21.05 -36.49 -10.49
N GLY A 552 22.00 -35.60 -10.84
CA GLY A 552 22.87 -35.73 -12.01
C GLY A 552 22.62 -34.68 -13.11
N GLY A 553 21.95 -33.57 -12.79
CA GLY A 553 21.75 -32.44 -13.71
C GLY A 553 23.05 -31.71 -14.07
N GLU A 554 23.04 -30.96 -15.17
CA GLU A 554 24.22 -30.20 -15.61
C GLU A 554 24.40 -28.88 -14.84
N LEU A 555 25.65 -28.55 -14.49
CA LEU A 555 26.01 -27.31 -13.77
C LEU A 555 25.50 -26.04 -14.49
N ARG A 556 25.63 -26.01 -15.83
CA ARG A 556 25.15 -24.89 -16.66
C ARG A 556 23.63 -24.76 -16.66
N GLU A 557 22.92 -25.89 -16.58
CA GLU A 557 21.47 -25.92 -16.50
C GLU A 557 21.00 -25.40 -15.14
N ALA A 558 21.63 -25.85 -14.05
CA ALA A 558 21.36 -25.32 -12.70
C ALA A 558 21.60 -23.80 -12.62
N CYS A 559 22.71 -23.31 -13.19
CA CYS A 559 22.99 -21.87 -13.29
C CYS A 559 21.97 -21.12 -14.16
N ARG A 560 21.46 -21.74 -15.24
CA ARG A 560 20.37 -21.17 -16.06
C ARG A 560 19.08 -21.09 -15.26
N CYS A 561 18.67 -22.17 -14.61
CA CYS A 561 17.45 -22.20 -13.81
C CYS A 561 17.52 -21.22 -12.61
N ILE A 562 18.70 -20.98 -12.01
CA ILE A 562 18.89 -19.92 -10.99
C ILE A 562 18.67 -18.52 -11.59
N ARG A 563 19.15 -18.29 -12.81
CA ARG A 563 18.92 -17.04 -13.56
C ARG A 563 17.42 -16.88 -13.91
N ASP A 564 16.77 -17.95 -14.37
CA ASP A 564 15.35 -17.99 -14.77
C ASP A 564 14.37 -17.87 -13.59
N ILE A 565 14.83 -18.11 -12.35
CA ILE A 565 14.07 -17.76 -11.13
C ILE A 565 13.94 -16.23 -10.97
N ALA A 566 14.80 -15.44 -11.62
CA ALA A 566 14.71 -13.98 -11.78
C ALA A 566 14.52 -13.20 -10.45
N ARG A 567 15.15 -13.68 -9.36
CA ARG A 567 15.05 -13.06 -8.03
C ARG A 567 16.43 -12.88 -7.36
N PRO A 568 17.31 -11.99 -7.88
CA PRO A 568 18.66 -11.79 -7.33
C PRO A 568 18.68 -11.53 -5.81
N PHE A 569 17.69 -10.80 -5.29
CA PHE A 569 17.58 -10.49 -3.86
C PHE A 569 17.20 -11.68 -2.96
N PHE A 570 16.76 -12.79 -3.55
CA PHE A 570 16.39 -14.03 -2.88
C PHE A 570 17.45 -15.14 -3.02
N ASN A 571 18.55 -14.89 -3.74
CA ASN A 571 19.57 -15.90 -4.03
C ASN A 571 20.28 -16.43 -2.76
N HIS A 572 20.20 -15.71 -1.64
CA HIS A 572 20.57 -16.23 -0.31
C HIS A 572 19.83 -17.54 0.06
N GLU A 573 18.66 -17.81 -0.51
CA GLU A 573 17.91 -19.05 -0.30
C GLU A 573 18.48 -20.21 -1.12
N VAL A 574 19.03 -19.94 -2.31
CA VAL A 574 19.81 -20.91 -3.11
C VAL A 574 21.04 -21.33 -2.30
N VAL A 575 21.78 -20.35 -1.77
CA VAL A 575 22.95 -20.57 -0.91
C VAL A 575 22.56 -21.39 0.33
N LYS A 576 21.52 -20.96 1.07
CA LYS A 576 21.05 -21.68 2.26
C LYS A 576 20.68 -23.13 1.94
N LYS A 577 19.85 -23.36 0.92
CA LYS A 577 19.38 -24.71 0.56
C LYS A 577 20.49 -25.59 -0.02
N ALA A 578 21.43 -25.04 -0.79
CA ALA A 578 22.57 -25.79 -1.31
C ALA A 578 23.49 -26.27 -0.17
N LEU A 579 23.82 -25.40 0.78
CA LEU A 579 24.65 -25.75 1.95
C LEU A 579 23.95 -26.72 2.90
N VAL A 580 22.64 -26.59 3.11
CA VAL A 580 21.86 -27.57 3.91
C VAL A 580 21.79 -28.92 3.20
N MET A 581 21.47 -28.95 1.91
CA MET A 581 21.42 -30.18 1.11
C MET A 581 22.78 -30.88 1.03
N ALA A 582 23.88 -30.11 0.99
CA ALA A 582 25.23 -30.62 1.07
C ALA A 582 25.45 -31.44 2.36
N MET A 583 25.07 -30.88 3.53
CA MET A 583 25.18 -31.55 4.83
C MET A 583 24.28 -32.80 4.91
N GLU A 584 23.01 -32.66 4.55
CA GLU A 584 21.99 -33.73 4.65
C GLU A 584 22.35 -34.94 3.76
N LYS A 585 22.77 -34.68 2.52
CA LYS A 585 23.02 -35.73 1.50
C LYS A 585 24.49 -36.11 1.33
N LYS A 586 25.41 -35.40 2.00
CA LYS A 586 26.87 -35.60 1.92
C LYS A 586 27.41 -35.41 0.50
N ILE A 587 26.92 -34.36 -0.16
CA ILE A 587 27.28 -33.96 -1.54
C ILE A 587 28.04 -32.63 -1.57
N ASP A 588 28.89 -32.43 -0.56
CA ASP A 588 29.68 -31.22 -0.28
C ASP A 588 30.27 -30.58 -1.53
N SER A 589 31.10 -31.33 -2.28
CA SER A 589 31.80 -30.79 -3.46
C SER A 589 30.82 -30.34 -4.54
N LEU A 590 29.79 -31.13 -4.85
CA LEU A 590 28.84 -30.81 -5.91
C LEU A 590 28.09 -29.49 -5.64
N MET A 591 27.70 -29.25 -4.39
CA MET A 591 27.00 -28.02 -4.02
C MET A 591 27.94 -26.82 -3.90
N LEU A 592 29.20 -27.03 -3.49
CA LEU A 592 30.22 -25.98 -3.52
C LEU A 592 30.61 -25.60 -4.96
N ASP A 593 30.81 -26.56 -5.86
CA ASP A 593 31.09 -26.33 -7.29
C ASP A 593 29.96 -25.49 -7.95
N LEU A 594 28.70 -25.74 -7.60
CA LEU A 594 27.56 -24.92 -8.05
C LEU A 594 27.62 -23.49 -7.52
N LEU A 595 27.92 -23.32 -6.23
CA LEU A 595 28.03 -21.99 -5.62
C LEU A 595 29.26 -21.21 -6.12
N GLU A 596 30.34 -21.90 -6.49
CA GLU A 596 31.54 -21.32 -7.12
C GLU A 596 31.20 -20.75 -8.50
N GLU A 597 30.64 -21.57 -9.40
CA GLU A 597 30.23 -21.14 -10.73
C GLU A 597 29.15 -20.03 -10.67
N CYS A 598 28.24 -20.09 -9.70
CA CYS A 598 27.25 -19.04 -9.48
C CYS A 598 27.84 -17.73 -8.95
N PHE A 599 28.91 -17.78 -8.16
CA PHE A 599 29.62 -16.60 -7.67
C PHE A 599 30.47 -15.98 -8.79
N ASP A 600 31.23 -16.80 -9.52
CA ASP A 600 32.11 -16.37 -10.60
C ASP A 600 31.34 -15.81 -11.81
N GLN A 601 30.16 -16.35 -12.13
CA GLN A 601 29.24 -15.75 -13.12
C GLN A 601 28.50 -14.49 -12.61
N GLY A 602 28.70 -14.09 -11.34
CA GLY A 602 27.98 -12.97 -10.72
C GLY A 602 26.49 -13.23 -10.46
N LEU A 603 26.01 -14.47 -10.62
CA LEU A 603 24.62 -14.85 -10.34
C LEU A 603 24.27 -14.70 -8.86
N ILE A 604 25.21 -15.00 -7.97
CA ILE A 604 25.05 -14.85 -6.52
C ILE A 604 26.11 -13.86 -6.03
N THR A 605 25.66 -12.66 -5.65
CA THR A 605 26.57 -11.61 -5.16
C THR A 605 27.11 -11.95 -3.77
N ILE A 606 28.27 -11.38 -3.41
CA ILE A 606 28.90 -11.52 -2.08
C ILE A 606 27.95 -11.22 -0.90
N ASN A 607 26.98 -10.30 -1.09
CA ASN A 607 25.96 -9.98 -0.09
C ASN A 607 24.91 -11.11 0.04
N GLN A 608 24.46 -11.68 -1.08
CA GLN A 608 23.53 -12.82 -1.07
C GLN A 608 24.18 -14.08 -0.52
N MET A 609 25.46 -14.29 -0.85
CA MET A 609 26.29 -15.35 -0.30
C MET A 609 26.42 -15.22 1.22
N SER A 610 26.85 -14.05 1.72
CA SER A 610 26.94 -13.75 3.16
C SER A 610 25.60 -13.91 3.90
N LYS A 611 24.49 -13.46 3.31
CA LYS A 611 23.13 -13.59 3.86
C LYS A 611 22.65 -15.05 3.88
N GLY A 612 23.08 -15.86 2.91
CA GLY A 612 22.83 -17.30 2.88
C GLY A 612 23.57 -18.04 3.99
N PHE A 613 24.88 -17.79 4.14
CA PHE A 613 25.69 -18.35 5.23
C PHE A 613 25.12 -17.98 6.62
N SER A 614 24.74 -16.71 6.87
CA SER A 614 24.11 -16.32 8.14
C SER A 614 22.83 -17.11 8.42
N ARG A 615 22.01 -17.38 7.40
CA ARG A 615 20.78 -18.16 7.54
C ARG A 615 20.99 -19.66 7.77
N VAL A 616 22.14 -20.21 7.38
CA VAL A 616 22.53 -21.57 7.79
C VAL A 616 22.99 -21.54 9.24
N ARG A 617 23.84 -20.57 9.63
CA ARG A 617 24.26 -20.35 11.03
C ARG A 617 23.08 -20.22 12.00
N GLU A 618 22.09 -19.39 11.66
CA GLU A 618 20.86 -19.20 12.43
C GLU A 618 20.01 -20.48 12.58
N ALA A 619 20.19 -21.46 11.69
CA ALA A 619 19.50 -22.73 11.70
C ALA A 619 20.35 -23.90 12.25
N LEU A 620 21.60 -23.67 12.70
CA LEU A 620 22.52 -24.75 13.08
C LEU A 620 22.04 -25.58 14.27
N GLU A 621 21.35 -24.98 15.25
CA GLU A 621 20.83 -25.72 16.41
C GLU A 621 19.76 -26.73 15.99
N ASP A 622 18.89 -26.35 15.05
CA ASP A 622 17.82 -27.17 14.48
C ASP A 622 18.42 -28.24 13.52
N LEU A 623 19.31 -27.83 12.61
CA LEU A 623 20.03 -28.73 11.69
C LEU A 623 20.87 -29.79 12.42
N SER A 624 21.37 -29.49 13.64
CA SER A 624 22.16 -30.44 14.44
C SER A 624 21.31 -31.59 15.01
N LEU A 625 19.97 -31.48 14.97
CA LEU A 625 19.06 -32.57 15.34
C LEU A 625 19.04 -33.67 14.26
N ASP A 626 19.07 -33.28 12.99
CA ASP A 626 19.03 -34.18 11.83
C ASP A 626 20.44 -34.57 11.33
N VAL A 627 21.41 -33.65 11.42
CA VAL A 627 22.80 -33.83 11.00
C VAL A 627 23.75 -33.57 12.18
N PRO A 628 24.16 -34.60 12.95
CA PRO A 628 24.92 -34.42 14.20
C PRO A 628 26.27 -33.69 14.09
N ASN A 629 26.81 -33.53 12.88
CA ASN A 629 28.05 -32.79 12.60
C ASN A 629 27.82 -31.51 11.78
N ALA A 630 26.60 -30.96 11.75
CA ALA A 630 26.26 -29.73 11.01
C ALA A 630 27.16 -28.54 11.36
N ALA A 631 27.48 -28.35 12.64
CA ALA A 631 28.35 -27.25 13.09
C ALA A 631 29.81 -27.38 12.59
N GLU A 632 30.34 -28.60 12.54
CA GLU A 632 31.68 -28.91 11.99
C GLU A 632 31.69 -28.65 10.48
N LYS A 633 30.69 -29.18 9.75
CA LYS A 633 30.52 -28.97 8.31
C LYS A 633 30.34 -27.51 7.92
N TYR A 634 29.58 -26.74 8.71
CA TYR A 634 29.45 -25.30 8.49
C TYR A 634 30.78 -24.56 8.67
N GLY A 635 31.62 -24.99 9.62
CA GLY A 635 32.98 -24.49 9.77
C GLY A 635 33.83 -24.73 8.52
N GLU A 636 33.84 -25.96 8.01
CA GLU A 636 34.55 -26.31 6.75
C GLU A 636 34.08 -25.45 5.56
N TYR A 637 32.76 -25.28 5.41
CA TYR A 637 32.19 -24.47 4.32
C TYR A 637 32.51 -22.98 4.48
N LEU A 638 32.56 -22.46 5.71
CA LEU A 638 32.90 -21.06 5.99
C LEU A 638 34.39 -20.79 5.70
N GLU A 639 35.29 -21.70 6.08
CA GLU A 639 36.72 -21.62 5.71
C GLU A 639 36.91 -21.66 4.18
N TYR A 640 36.20 -22.56 3.50
CA TYR A 640 36.20 -22.62 2.04
C TYR A 640 35.69 -21.31 1.43
N ALA A 641 34.56 -20.77 1.90
CA ALA A 641 33.98 -19.52 1.39
C ALA A 641 34.87 -18.29 1.65
N LEU A 642 35.54 -18.22 2.81
CA LEU A 642 36.54 -17.18 3.10
C LEU A 642 37.73 -17.27 2.15
N LYS A 643 38.22 -18.47 1.86
CA LYS A 643 39.35 -18.70 0.93
C LYS A 643 39.04 -18.27 -0.51
N HIS A 644 37.79 -18.41 -0.96
CA HIS A 644 37.34 -18.04 -2.31
C HIS A 644 36.68 -16.63 -2.35
N ASN A 645 36.77 -15.84 -1.26
CA ASN A 645 36.24 -14.47 -1.15
C ASN A 645 34.71 -14.33 -1.30
N TRP A 646 33.97 -15.41 -1.06
CA TRP A 646 32.51 -15.46 -1.10
C TRP A 646 31.83 -14.72 0.06
N VAL A 647 32.56 -14.54 1.16
CA VAL A 647 32.11 -13.88 2.39
C VAL A 647 33.22 -12.99 2.95
N LEU A 648 32.85 -11.84 3.49
CA LEU A 648 33.80 -10.89 4.06
C LEU A 648 34.17 -11.27 5.51
N PRO A 649 35.46 -11.23 5.91
CA PRO A 649 35.89 -11.56 7.27
C PRO A 649 35.15 -10.78 8.38
N ALA A 650 34.80 -9.52 8.12
CA ALA A 650 34.11 -8.64 9.07
C ALA A 650 32.70 -9.11 9.49
N ILE A 651 32.12 -10.11 8.82
CA ILE A 651 30.82 -10.69 9.18
C ILE A 651 30.97 -11.85 10.19
N VAL A 652 32.19 -12.38 10.36
CA VAL A 652 32.51 -13.44 11.32
C VAL A 652 32.64 -12.88 12.74
N ASP A 653 33.27 -11.71 12.90
CA ASP A 653 33.54 -11.08 14.21
C ASP A 653 32.30 -10.48 14.91
N ALA A 654 31.15 -10.44 14.25
CA ALA A 654 29.88 -10.00 14.86
C ALA A 654 29.19 -11.09 15.71
N ALA A 655 29.82 -12.25 15.90
CA ALA A 655 29.22 -13.45 16.48
C ALA A 655 30.19 -14.31 17.33
N THR A 656 31.03 -13.67 18.16
CA THR A 656 31.70 -14.29 19.32
C THR A 656 31.20 -13.68 20.63
#